data_AF-A0A1B7P0Z5-F1
#
_entry.id   AF-A0A1B7P0Z5-F1
#
_cell.length_a   1.000
_cell.length_b   1.000
_cell.length_c   1.000
_cell.angle_alpha   90.00
_cell.angle_beta   90.00
_cell.angle_gamma   90.00
#
_symmetry.space_group_name_H-M   'P 1'
#
loop_
_entity.id
_entity.type
_entity.pdbx_description
1 polymer ?
#
loop_
_entity_poly.entity_id
_entity_poly.type
_entity_poly.pdbx_seq_one_letter_code
_entity_poly.pdbx_strand_id
1 'polypeptide(L)'
;MASRPEPTPQPGPQKVAIHPVIRNALRISLSASEYKLLHEKLIKRLPPAIQNQALEPTAFRDIVKSQNKYNDAAIRAALRVLLGTMAGMKLFANISQKLAARKLPNAPKPPKVPFRRSPAFRLSIALSLTLLLHRLLRRFFLRLRANLRTDGARPFCERNPQISRALTSKYAPAIGSSLAGFALGAYPQSQLRLTLAIYMSTRSLEFMFNELDAQGWFKDRPWWFGSWLLMPVSVAQLFHAFIFDRDAEPKWFGDFILKFTPAHIHPRPGSYPADRHWPTQYETVDALAKISELKWPYMQCAWLGERVAAPNLKAVTKNVVLQKTAGNWGPNATFRFPARGGTGGIWIAVANTLPKGNTRFGEHGKVNKVNAGNKTVVLADGTTIGYQKLISTMQVDTLVEQMGDKELVDISKDLFYSSTHVIGVGIRGERPERIGDKCWLYFPEDNCPFYRATIFSNYSPHNQPAADKKLPTQQLADGSKPSNPSPQPGPYWSIMLEVSESSLKPVDHATLLADSIQGLINTEMLKPTDEIVSTYHRRFDHGYPTPSLEREGVLTQLLPRLQAQDIWSRGRFGSWRYEVGNQDHSFMLGVEAVDNIVNGSVELTLNYPDFVNGRQNGERRLVDGAQMFNKKEKKLEQLN
;
A
#
# COMPACT_ATOMS: atom_id res chain seq x y z
N MET A 1 93.66 -12.38 -68.47
CA MET A 1 92.61 -12.45 -67.43
C MET A 1 91.67 -11.27 -67.65
N ALA A 2 90.41 -11.55 -67.97
CA ALA A 2 89.38 -10.56 -68.28
C ALA A 2 88.28 -10.61 -67.22
N SER A 3 87.87 -9.46 -66.70
CA SER A 3 86.72 -9.29 -65.81
C SER A 3 85.79 -8.21 -66.39
N ARG A 4 84.52 -8.59 -66.57
CA ARG A 4 83.45 -7.91 -67.32
C ARG A 4 82.75 -6.82 -66.49
N PRO A 5 82.04 -5.86 -67.13
CA PRO A 5 81.37 -4.74 -66.47
C PRO A 5 79.94 -5.04 -65.96
N GLU A 6 79.49 -4.26 -64.99
CA GLU A 6 78.14 -4.24 -64.39
C GLU A 6 77.02 -3.88 -65.38
N PRO A 7 75.77 -4.39 -65.22
CA PRO A 7 74.62 -3.98 -66.01
C PRO A 7 73.79 -2.85 -65.38
N THR A 8 73.25 -1.99 -66.25
CA THR A 8 72.35 -0.85 -66.04
C THR A 8 70.95 -1.23 -65.49
N PRO A 9 70.20 -0.29 -64.88
CA PRO A 9 68.99 -0.55 -64.10
C PRO A 9 67.69 -0.64 -64.93
N GLN A 10 66.74 -1.46 -64.48
CA GLN A 10 65.38 -1.57 -65.04
C GLN A 10 64.42 -0.47 -64.51
N PRO A 11 63.44 -0.01 -65.30
CA PRO A 11 62.49 1.03 -64.89
C PRO A 11 61.36 0.49 -63.98
N GLY A 12 61.01 1.24 -62.93
CA GLY A 12 59.92 0.92 -62.00
C GLY A 12 58.50 1.15 -62.54
N PRO A 13 57.45 0.57 -61.92
CA PRO A 13 56.09 0.58 -62.45
C PRO A 13 55.40 1.96 -62.36
N GLN A 14 54.64 2.29 -63.40
CA GLN A 14 53.89 3.54 -63.60
C GLN A 14 52.85 3.81 -62.49
N LYS A 15 52.81 5.04 -61.96
CA LYS A 15 51.76 5.52 -61.05
C LYS A 15 50.45 5.71 -61.82
N VAL A 16 49.42 4.92 -61.50
CA VAL A 16 48.06 5.13 -62.01
C VAL A 16 47.53 6.49 -61.51
N ALA A 17 47.29 7.43 -62.43
CA ALA A 17 46.78 8.76 -62.12
C ALA A 17 45.26 8.72 -61.84
N ILE A 18 44.87 8.54 -60.58
CA ILE A 18 43.44 8.58 -60.16
C ILE A 18 43.03 10.01 -59.85
N HIS A 19 41.85 10.41 -60.35
CA HIS A 19 41.28 11.74 -60.14
C HIS A 19 41.18 12.11 -58.64
N PRO A 20 41.57 13.33 -58.22
CA PRO A 20 41.64 13.72 -56.80
C PRO A 20 40.34 13.53 -56.02
N VAL A 21 39.19 13.72 -56.68
CA VAL A 21 37.86 13.55 -56.08
C VAL A 21 37.60 12.08 -55.72
N ILE A 22 37.90 11.15 -56.62
CA ILE A 22 37.72 9.71 -56.41
C ILE A 22 38.65 9.23 -55.30
N ARG A 23 39.90 9.71 -55.30
CA ARG A 23 40.87 9.44 -54.24
C ARG A 23 40.36 9.88 -52.87
N ASN A 24 39.78 11.08 -52.77
CA ASN A 24 39.21 11.57 -51.52
C ASN A 24 37.95 10.80 -51.11
N ALA A 25 37.07 10.45 -52.05
CA ALA A 25 35.88 9.64 -51.80
C ALA A 25 36.22 8.25 -51.26
N LEU A 26 37.20 7.57 -51.84
CA LEU A 26 37.69 6.26 -51.36
C LEU A 26 38.30 6.37 -49.96
N ARG A 27 39.06 7.45 -49.70
CA ARG A 27 39.70 7.71 -48.40
C ARG A 27 38.70 7.90 -47.26
N ILE A 28 37.60 8.63 -47.50
CA ILE A 28 36.58 8.89 -46.48
C ILE A 28 35.52 7.79 -46.35
N SER A 29 35.55 6.77 -47.23
CA SER A 29 34.60 5.66 -47.21
C SER A 29 35.17 4.43 -46.48
N LEU A 30 36.39 4.02 -46.81
CA LEU A 30 37.01 2.80 -46.29
C LEU A 30 38.44 3.06 -45.82
N SER A 31 38.86 2.39 -44.75
CA SER A 31 40.28 2.32 -44.38
C SER A 31 41.01 1.26 -45.19
N ALA A 32 42.33 1.40 -45.33
CA ALA A 32 43.16 0.43 -46.03
C ALA A 32 43.09 -0.97 -45.37
N SER A 33 42.92 -1.04 -44.05
CA SER A 33 42.73 -2.30 -43.31
C SER A 33 41.36 -2.91 -43.57
N GLU A 34 40.29 -2.10 -43.61
CA GLU A 34 38.93 -2.57 -43.90
C GLU A 34 38.79 -3.03 -45.35
N TYR A 35 39.39 -2.30 -46.30
CA TYR A 35 39.41 -2.72 -47.71
C TYR A 35 40.18 -4.02 -47.89
N LYS A 36 41.34 -4.19 -47.24
CA LYS A 36 42.07 -5.47 -47.25
C LYS A 36 41.19 -6.62 -46.76
N LEU A 37 40.48 -6.43 -45.65
CA LEU A 37 39.59 -7.44 -45.08
C LEU A 37 38.37 -7.74 -45.97
N LEU A 38 37.75 -6.71 -46.56
CA LEU A 38 36.66 -6.86 -47.53
C LEU A 38 37.15 -7.58 -48.79
N HIS A 39 38.34 -7.26 -49.26
CA HIS A 39 38.93 -7.87 -50.44
C HIS A 39 39.18 -9.36 -50.20
N GLU A 40 39.78 -9.71 -49.06
CA GLU A 40 40.06 -11.10 -48.67
C GLU A 40 38.80 -11.93 -48.41
N LYS A 41 37.77 -11.36 -47.77
CA LYS A 41 36.57 -12.13 -47.35
C LYS A 41 35.42 -12.15 -48.37
N LEU A 42 35.25 -11.08 -49.13
CA LEU A 42 34.08 -10.88 -50.01
C LEU A 42 34.49 -10.79 -51.47
N ILE A 43 35.43 -9.91 -51.82
CA ILE A 43 35.73 -9.62 -53.24
C ILE A 43 36.37 -10.83 -53.95
N LYS A 44 37.23 -11.60 -53.25
CA LYS A 44 37.77 -12.86 -53.78
C LYS A 44 36.73 -13.95 -54.05
N ARG A 45 35.52 -13.82 -53.53
CA ARG A 45 34.42 -14.80 -53.68
C ARG A 45 33.35 -14.34 -54.67
N LEU A 46 33.51 -13.17 -55.27
CA LEU A 46 32.57 -12.61 -56.24
C LEU A 46 32.88 -13.08 -57.67
N PRO A 47 31.90 -13.02 -58.59
CA PRO A 47 32.11 -13.40 -59.99
C PRO A 47 33.27 -12.63 -60.67
N PRO A 48 33.97 -13.24 -61.64
CA PRO A 48 35.19 -12.68 -62.24
C PRO A 48 35.01 -11.30 -62.90
N ALA A 49 33.79 -10.98 -63.35
CA ALA A 49 33.45 -9.66 -63.90
C ALA A 49 33.66 -8.49 -62.92
N ILE A 50 33.47 -8.73 -61.60
CA ILE A 50 33.64 -7.73 -60.54
C ILE A 50 35.05 -7.81 -59.96
N GLN A 51 35.62 -9.02 -59.90
CA GLN A 51 36.98 -9.25 -59.41
C GLN A 51 38.02 -8.51 -60.24
N ASN A 52 37.87 -8.49 -61.57
CA ASN A 52 38.77 -7.80 -62.50
C ASN A 52 38.70 -6.26 -62.41
N GLN A 53 37.68 -5.70 -61.76
CA GLN A 53 37.53 -4.26 -61.56
C GLN A 53 38.00 -3.79 -60.17
N ALA A 54 38.34 -4.71 -59.27
CA ALA A 54 38.75 -4.38 -57.91
C ALA A 54 40.25 -4.05 -57.83
N LEU A 55 40.59 -2.98 -57.12
CA LEU A 55 41.98 -2.58 -56.87
C LEU A 55 42.68 -3.59 -55.94
N GLU A 56 43.94 -3.91 -56.22
CA GLU A 56 44.79 -4.68 -55.29
C GLU A 56 44.93 -3.95 -53.93
N PRO A 57 44.93 -4.65 -52.78
CA PRO A 57 44.97 -4.00 -51.46
C PRO A 57 46.20 -3.10 -51.21
N THR A 58 47.33 -3.40 -51.84
CA THR A 58 48.55 -2.58 -51.79
C THR A 58 48.36 -1.28 -52.58
N ALA A 59 47.85 -1.36 -53.82
CA ALA A 59 47.52 -0.21 -54.64
C ALA A 59 46.48 0.70 -53.95
N PHE A 60 45.43 0.11 -53.35
CA PHE A 60 44.43 0.86 -52.59
C PHE A 60 45.02 1.60 -51.38
N ARG A 61 45.97 0.98 -50.68
CA ARG A 61 46.66 1.60 -49.53
C ARG A 61 47.45 2.84 -49.97
N ASP A 62 48.14 2.77 -51.10
CA ASP A 62 48.94 3.88 -51.62
C ASP A 62 48.08 5.04 -52.10
N ILE A 63 46.91 4.73 -52.69
CA ILE A 63 45.91 5.73 -53.10
C ILE A 63 45.35 6.47 -51.88
N VAL A 64 45.01 5.75 -50.80
CA VAL A 64 44.31 6.32 -49.63
C VAL A 64 45.26 6.99 -48.60
N LYS A 65 46.58 6.78 -48.69
CA LYS A 65 47.59 7.37 -47.79
C LYS A 65 47.39 8.87 -47.59
N SER A 66 47.26 9.33 -46.34
CA SER A 66 47.00 10.73 -45.98
C SER A 66 47.92 11.22 -44.85
N GLN A 67 48.17 12.53 -44.83
CA GLN A 67 48.90 13.19 -43.73
C GLN A 67 48.02 13.32 -42.47
N ASN A 68 46.69 13.39 -42.61
CA ASN A 68 45.73 13.65 -41.52
C ASN A 68 44.82 12.44 -41.22
N LYS A 69 45.44 11.29 -40.90
CA LYS A 69 44.74 10.01 -40.62
C LYS A 69 43.55 10.11 -39.64
N TYR A 70 43.63 10.98 -38.62
CA TYR A 70 42.57 11.17 -37.64
C TYR A 70 41.32 11.87 -38.20
N ASN A 71 41.48 12.89 -39.04
CA ASN A 71 40.33 13.60 -39.61
C ASN A 71 39.58 12.68 -40.58
N ASP A 72 40.31 11.91 -41.39
CA ASP A 72 39.72 10.90 -42.26
C ASP A 72 38.97 9.82 -41.45
N ALA A 73 39.50 9.42 -40.29
CA ALA A 73 38.82 8.50 -39.38
C ALA A 73 37.58 9.11 -38.72
N ALA A 74 37.59 10.41 -38.40
CA ALA A 74 36.44 11.12 -37.87
C ALA A 74 35.32 11.24 -38.91
N ILE A 75 35.65 11.60 -40.16
CA ILE A 75 34.71 11.68 -41.28
C ILE A 75 34.12 10.29 -41.60
N ARG A 76 34.96 9.24 -41.66
CA ARG A 76 34.49 7.85 -41.84
C ARG A 76 33.48 7.44 -40.78
N ALA A 77 33.77 7.72 -39.50
CA ALA A 77 32.87 7.36 -38.41
C ALA A 77 31.55 8.13 -38.48
N ALA A 78 31.59 9.43 -38.79
CA ALA A 78 30.40 10.24 -38.98
C ALA A 78 29.54 9.73 -40.15
N LEU A 79 30.16 9.37 -41.28
CA LEU A 79 29.47 8.80 -42.44
C LEU A 79 28.79 7.47 -42.11
N ARG A 80 29.44 6.62 -41.31
CA ARG A 80 28.84 5.35 -40.84
C ARG A 80 27.65 5.58 -39.93
N VAL A 81 27.72 6.55 -39.02
CA VAL A 81 26.56 6.92 -38.18
C VAL A 81 25.42 7.45 -39.04
N LEU A 82 25.70 8.26 -40.05
CA LEU A 82 24.69 8.76 -40.98
C LEU A 82 23.98 7.61 -41.70
N LEU A 83 24.74 6.72 -42.34
CA LEU A 83 24.19 5.60 -43.11
C LEU A 83 23.50 4.57 -42.20
N GLY A 84 24.12 4.21 -41.09
CA GLY A 84 23.60 3.23 -40.13
C GLY A 84 22.30 3.70 -39.48
N THR A 85 22.25 4.96 -39.02
CA THR A 85 21.02 5.54 -38.45
C THR A 85 19.93 5.64 -39.50
N MET A 86 20.27 6.03 -40.73
CA MET A 86 19.28 6.16 -41.80
C MET A 86 18.68 4.81 -42.19
N ALA A 87 19.52 3.76 -42.28
CA ALA A 87 19.08 2.39 -42.52
C ALA A 87 18.21 1.87 -41.37
N GLY A 88 18.66 2.07 -40.12
CA GLY A 88 17.92 1.67 -38.92
C GLY A 88 16.54 2.33 -38.83
N MET A 89 16.45 3.64 -39.07
CA MET A 89 15.18 4.38 -39.08
C MET A 89 14.24 3.91 -40.19
N LYS A 90 14.75 3.62 -41.40
CA LYS A 90 13.93 3.05 -42.48
C LYS A 90 13.43 1.65 -42.13
N LEU A 91 14.28 0.81 -41.53
CA LEU A 91 13.90 -0.52 -41.07
C LEU A 91 12.83 -0.46 -39.98
N PHE A 92 13.02 0.41 -38.98
CA PHE A 92 12.07 0.64 -37.90
C PHE A 92 10.71 1.13 -38.43
N ALA A 93 10.71 2.08 -39.36
CA ALA A 93 9.49 2.55 -40.00
C ALA A 93 8.74 1.43 -40.74
N ASN A 94 9.46 0.56 -41.45
CA ASN A 94 8.89 -0.57 -42.18
C ASN A 94 8.30 -1.63 -41.22
N ILE A 95 9.00 -1.94 -40.13
CA ILE A 95 8.52 -2.87 -39.08
C ILE A 95 7.28 -2.30 -38.39
N SER A 96 7.33 -1.03 -38.00
CA SER A 96 6.21 -0.33 -37.34
C SER A 96 4.97 -0.30 -38.24
N GLN A 97 5.16 -0.07 -39.54
CA GLN A 97 4.07 -0.10 -40.52
C GLN A 97 3.47 -1.50 -40.67
N LYS A 98 4.31 -2.55 -40.71
CA LYS A 98 3.82 -3.96 -40.76
C LYS A 98 3.05 -4.36 -39.49
N LEU A 99 3.49 -3.90 -38.32
CA LEU A 99 2.81 -4.15 -37.04
C LEU A 99 1.48 -3.37 -36.95
N ALA A 100 1.45 -2.12 -37.42
CA ALA A 100 0.24 -1.32 -37.46
C ALA A 100 -0.79 -1.92 -38.43
N ALA A 101 -0.36 -2.36 -39.62
CA ALA A 101 -1.23 -3.01 -40.61
C ALA A 101 -1.84 -4.33 -40.10
N ARG A 102 -1.18 -5.03 -39.17
CA ARG A 102 -1.75 -6.21 -38.49
C ARG A 102 -2.85 -5.86 -37.48
N LYS A 103 -2.82 -4.66 -36.89
CA LYS A 103 -3.82 -4.18 -35.92
C LYS A 103 -4.99 -3.44 -36.59
N LEU A 104 -4.75 -2.69 -37.66
CA LEU A 104 -5.76 -1.99 -38.45
C LEU A 104 -5.46 -2.09 -39.96
N PRO A 105 -6.28 -2.82 -40.74
CA PRO A 105 -6.07 -3.02 -42.18
C PRO A 105 -6.10 -1.75 -43.04
N ASN A 106 -6.78 -0.69 -42.57
CA ASN A 106 -7.01 0.56 -43.31
C ASN A 106 -6.23 1.78 -42.78
N ALA A 107 -5.09 1.57 -42.11
CA ALA A 107 -4.31 2.68 -41.58
C ALA A 107 -3.79 3.61 -42.72
N PRO A 108 -3.99 4.95 -42.61
CA PRO A 108 -3.56 5.88 -43.65
C PRO A 108 -2.03 5.87 -43.83
N LYS A 109 -1.58 5.88 -45.09
CA LYS A 109 -0.14 5.93 -45.40
C LYS A 109 0.44 7.28 -44.93
N PRO A 110 1.64 7.30 -44.32
CA PRO A 110 2.24 8.54 -43.86
C PRO A 110 2.51 9.49 -45.05
N PRO A 111 2.36 10.81 -44.85
CA PRO A 111 2.52 11.80 -45.92
C PRO A 111 3.94 11.80 -46.49
N LYS A 112 4.06 11.93 -47.82
CA LYS A 112 5.35 12.03 -48.51
C LYS A 112 6.01 13.38 -48.18
N VAL A 113 6.88 13.39 -47.19
CA VAL A 113 7.71 14.56 -46.87
C VAL A 113 8.95 14.65 -47.77
N PRO A 114 9.38 15.85 -48.18
CA PRO A 114 10.66 16.03 -48.89
C PRO A 114 11.81 15.39 -48.12
N PHE A 115 12.79 14.81 -48.82
CA PHE A 115 13.92 14.08 -48.20
C PHE A 115 14.63 14.91 -47.10
N ARG A 116 14.86 16.21 -47.34
CA ARG A 116 15.47 17.14 -46.37
C ARG A 116 14.62 17.40 -45.11
N ARG A 117 13.31 17.13 -45.17
CA ARG A 117 12.37 17.25 -44.06
C ARG A 117 12.04 15.90 -43.41
N SER A 118 12.61 14.80 -43.89
CA SER A 118 12.41 13.48 -43.30
C SER A 118 13.01 13.40 -41.89
N PRO A 119 12.25 12.95 -40.87
CA PRO A 119 12.77 12.72 -39.52
C PRO A 119 13.96 11.76 -39.49
N ALA A 120 13.96 10.74 -40.35
CA ALA A 120 15.05 9.79 -40.47
C ALA A 120 16.35 10.47 -40.94
N PHE A 121 16.27 11.32 -41.96
CA PHE A 121 17.41 12.06 -42.47
C PHE A 121 17.92 13.08 -41.45
N ARG A 122 17.00 13.84 -40.81
CA ARG A 122 17.34 14.87 -39.81
C ARG A 122 17.97 14.28 -38.54
N LEU A 123 17.49 13.14 -38.06
CA LEU A 123 18.10 12.45 -36.92
C LEU A 123 19.50 11.92 -37.28
N SER A 124 19.61 11.29 -38.45
CA SER A 124 20.87 10.70 -38.93
C SER A 124 21.95 11.78 -39.13
N ILE A 125 21.59 12.93 -39.72
CA ILE A 125 22.53 14.04 -39.90
C ILE A 125 22.87 14.72 -38.56
N ALA A 126 21.91 14.86 -37.65
CA ALA A 126 22.16 15.42 -36.32
C ALA A 126 23.16 14.56 -35.51
N LEU A 127 22.96 13.24 -35.46
CA LEU A 127 23.88 12.32 -34.77
C LEU A 127 25.26 12.25 -35.44
N SER A 128 25.28 12.24 -36.77
CA SER A 128 26.52 12.25 -37.55
C SER A 128 27.34 13.53 -37.32
N LEU A 129 26.69 14.70 -37.37
CA LEU A 129 27.31 15.99 -37.10
C LEU A 129 27.78 16.09 -35.65
N THR A 130 26.98 15.60 -34.69
CA THR A 130 27.35 15.57 -33.27
C THR A 130 28.64 14.75 -33.08
N LEU A 131 28.74 13.56 -33.66
CA LEU A 131 29.95 12.74 -33.57
C LEU A 131 31.16 13.40 -34.24
N LEU A 132 30.97 13.97 -35.43
CA LEU A 132 32.03 14.62 -36.20
C LEU A 132 32.59 15.82 -35.43
N LEU A 133 31.71 16.73 -35.02
CA LEU A 133 32.08 17.92 -34.25
C LEU A 133 32.70 17.52 -32.91
N HIS A 134 32.16 16.53 -32.21
CA HIS A 134 32.74 16.06 -30.95
C HIS A 134 34.20 15.59 -31.14
N ARG A 135 34.48 14.76 -32.15
CA ARG A 135 35.83 14.25 -32.42
C ARG A 135 36.81 15.36 -32.86
N LEU A 136 36.34 16.32 -33.65
CA LEU A 136 37.16 17.45 -34.11
C LEU A 136 37.43 18.44 -32.99
N LEU A 137 36.39 18.87 -32.27
CA LEU A 137 36.50 19.77 -31.11
C LEU A 137 37.36 19.16 -30.01
N ARG A 138 37.15 17.87 -29.68
CA ARG A 138 37.98 17.20 -28.66
C ARG A 138 39.45 17.19 -29.05
N ARG A 139 39.78 16.92 -30.32
CA ARG A 139 41.17 16.99 -30.81
C ARG A 139 41.71 18.41 -30.80
N PHE A 140 40.89 19.39 -31.20
CA PHE A 140 41.24 20.80 -31.18
C PHE A 140 41.59 21.24 -29.76
N PHE A 141 40.73 21.00 -28.78
CA PHE A 141 40.97 21.36 -27.38
C PHE A 141 42.12 20.58 -26.75
N LEU A 142 42.35 19.31 -27.12
CA LEU A 142 43.54 18.57 -26.68
C LEU A 142 44.84 19.18 -27.22
N ARG A 143 44.86 19.58 -28.49
CA ARG A 143 46.01 20.24 -29.11
C ARG A 143 46.23 21.65 -28.57
N LEU A 144 45.15 22.41 -28.41
CA LEU A 144 45.16 23.73 -27.81
C LEU A 144 45.73 23.67 -26.39
N ARG A 145 45.26 22.71 -25.57
CA ARG A 145 45.78 22.47 -24.23
C ARG A 145 47.26 22.06 -24.22
N ALA A 146 47.69 21.22 -25.15
CA ALA A 146 49.09 20.81 -25.26
C ALA A 146 50.00 21.98 -25.68
N ASN A 147 49.56 22.77 -26.66
CA ASN A 147 50.28 23.95 -27.15
C ASN A 147 50.34 25.06 -26.10
N LEU A 148 49.29 25.28 -25.32
CA LEU A 148 49.28 26.25 -24.23
C LEU A 148 50.15 25.84 -23.02
N ARG A 149 50.69 24.62 -23.01
CA ARG A 149 51.61 24.11 -21.99
C ARG A 149 53.08 24.15 -22.42
N THR A 150 53.38 24.57 -23.67
CA THR A 150 54.76 24.72 -24.12
C THR A 150 55.30 26.09 -23.74
N ASP A 151 56.63 26.19 -23.60
CA ASP A 151 57.29 27.43 -23.19
C ASP A 151 57.07 28.60 -24.17
N GLY A 152 56.84 28.31 -25.44
CA GLY A 152 56.52 29.31 -26.46
C GLY A 152 55.15 30.00 -26.30
N ALA A 153 54.26 29.48 -25.46
CA ALA A 153 52.94 30.06 -25.21
C ALA A 153 52.86 30.97 -23.97
N ARG A 154 53.95 31.13 -23.20
CA ARG A 154 54.00 31.96 -21.98
C ARG A 154 53.50 33.41 -22.18
N PRO A 155 53.88 34.14 -23.25
CA PRO A 155 53.42 35.52 -23.44
C PRO A 155 51.90 35.65 -23.60
N PHE A 156 51.25 34.63 -24.19
CA PHE A 156 49.79 34.59 -24.32
C PHE A 156 49.12 34.29 -22.96
N CYS A 157 49.72 33.39 -22.17
CA CYS A 157 49.23 33.02 -20.86
C CYS A 157 49.31 34.15 -19.83
N GLU A 158 50.37 34.95 -19.86
CA GLU A 158 50.53 36.12 -19.00
C GLU A 158 49.55 37.24 -19.37
N ARG A 159 49.23 37.39 -20.67
CA ARG A 159 48.28 38.39 -21.16
C ARG A 159 46.81 38.05 -20.86
N ASN A 160 46.46 36.76 -20.75
CA ASN A 160 45.07 36.30 -20.57
C ASN A 160 44.95 35.21 -19.48
N PRO A 161 45.19 35.54 -18.20
CA PRO A 161 45.36 34.55 -17.15
C PRO A 161 44.10 33.68 -16.91
N GLN A 162 42.91 34.27 -16.94
CA GLN A 162 41.66 33.53 -16.71
C GLN A 162 41.34 32.56 -17.86
N ILE A 163 41.49 33.01 -19.11
CA ILE A 163 41.21 32.21 -20.32
C ILE A 163 42.21 31.07 -20.41
N SER A 164 43.50 31.33 -20.16
CA SER A 164 44.52 30.30 -20.14
C SER A 164 44.30 29.28 -19.03
N ARG A 165 43.84 29.69 -17.84
CA ARG A 165 43.46 28.77 -16.75
C ARG A 165 42.29 27.88 -17.15
N ALA A 166 41.27 28.44 -17.81
CA ALA A 166 40.12 27.67 -18.31
C ALA A 166 40.54 26.67 -19.40
N LEU A 167 41.35 27.08 -20.38
CA LEU A 167 41.78 26.23 -21.51
C LEU A 167 42.84 25.18 -21.16
N THR A 168 43.62 25.39 -20.09
CA THR A 168 44.62 24.42 -19.61
C THR A 168 44.05 23.39 -18.61
N SER A 169 42.83 23.62 -18.13
CA SER A 169 42.08 22.72 -17.24
C SER A 169 42.00 21.29 -17.79
N LYS A 170 42.00 20.30 -16.89
CA LYS A 170 41.80 18.88 -17.24
C LYS A 170 40.46 18.65 -17.95
N TYR A 171 39.45 19.46 -17.64
CA TYR A 171 38.09 19.34 -18.16
C TYR A 171 37.85 20.11 -19.48
N ALA A 172 38.78 20.98 -19.91
CA ALA A 172 38.59 21.81 -21.09
C ALA A 172 38.28 21.02 -22.37
N PRO A 173 38.94 19.87 -22.67
CA PRO A 173 38.57 19.07 -23.83
C PRO A 173 37.19 18.41 -23.72
N ALA A 174 36.71 18.10 -22.52
CA ALA A 174 35.39 17.51 -22.30
C ALA A 174 34.29 18.56 -22.47
N ILE A 175 34.43 19.73 -21.82
CA ILE A 175 33.49 20.85 -21.92
C ILE A 175 33.48 21.41 -23.34
N GLY A 176 34.64 21.66 -23.95
CA GLY A 176 34.70 22.19 -25.30
C GLY A 176 34.14 21.23 -26.36
N SER A 177 34.20 19.92 -26.13
CA SER A 177 33.61 18.93 -27.05
C SER A 177 32.13 18.65 -26.82
N SER A 178 31.54 19.12 -25.70
CA SER A 178 30.09 19.02 -25.46
C SER A 178 29.29 20.02 -26.31
N LEU A 179 29.92 21.10 -26.78
CA LEU A 179 29.36 22.04 -27.78
C LEU A 179 28.90 21.33 -29.07
N ALA A 180 29.46 20.15 -29.36
CA ALA A 180 28.98 19.32 -30.47
C ALA A 180 27.49 18.94 -30.34
N GLY A 181 26.94 18.94 -29.12
CA GLY A 181 25.53 18.70 -28.83
C GLY A 181 24.57 19.71 -29.47
N PHE A 182 25.03 20.92 -29.81
CA PHE A 182 24.22 21.89 -30.57
C PHE A 182 23.80 21.37 -31.96
N ALA A 183 24.53 20.40 -32.52
CA ALA A 183 24.14 19.74 -33.77
C ALA A 183 22.83 18.94 -33.66
N LEU A 184 22.39 18.58 -32.45
CA LEU A 184 21.06 18.01 -32.20
C LEU A 184 19.93 19.00 -32.51
N GLY A 185 20.22 20.31 -32.59
CA GLY A 185 19.29 21.33 -33.06
C GLY A 185 18.84 21.15 -34.50
N ALA A 186 19.54 20.36 -35.32
CA ALA A 186 19.10 19.99 -36.67
C ALA A 186 17.87 19.05 -36.66
N TYR A 187 17.56 18.44 -35.52
CA TYR A 187 16.37 17.64 -35.30
C TYR A 187 15.22 18.51 -34.76
N PRO A 188 14.01 18.45 -35.36
CA PRO A 188 12.90 19.31 -34.94
C PRO A 188 12.50 19.08 -33.49
N GLN A 189 12.00 20.14 -32.85
CA GLN A 189 11.41 20.06 -31.51
C GLN A 189 10.25 19.04 -31.55
N SER A 190 10.46 17.92 -30.88
CA SER A 190 9.56 16.78 -30.86
C SER A 190 9.78 16.04 -29.55
N GLN A 191 8.85 15.15 -29.21
CA GLN A 191 8.91 14.36 -27.98
C GLN A 191 10.27 13.68 -27.77
N LEU A 192 10.90 13.15 -28.84
CA LEU A 192 12.20 12.50 -28.75
C LEU A 192 13.32 13.44 -28.28
N ARG A 193 13.32 14.72 -28.69
CA ARG A 193 14.31 15.70 -28.23
C ARG A 193 14.10 16.06 -26.75
N LEU A 194 12.84 16.17 -26.33
CA LEU A 194 12.48 16.41 -24.93
C LEU A 194 12.87 15.22 -24.05
N THR A 195 12.52 13.99 -24.45
CA THR A 195 12.90 12.75 -23.76
C THR A 195 14.42 12.62 -23.65
N LEU A 196 15.15 12.88 -24.73
CA LEU A 196 16.61 12.82 -24.72
C LEU A 196 17.21 13.90 -23.80
N ALA A 197 16.66 15.12 -23.81
CA ALA A 197 17.10 16.19 -22.92
C ALA A 197 16.88 15.84 -21.45
N ILE A 198 15.68 15.34 -21.10
CA ILE A 198 15.35 14.87 -19.74
C ILE A 198 16.30 13.74 -19.35
N TYR A 199 16.41 12.69 -20.17
CA TYR A 199 17.29 11.55 -19.89
C TYR A 199 18.75 11.96 -19.66
N MET A 200 19.30 12.79 -20.55
CA MET A 200 20.69 13.25 -20.42
C MET A 200 20.88 14.14 -19.19
N SER A 201 19.89 14.97 -18.84
CA SER A 201 19.93 15.81 -17.63
C SER A 201 19.90 14.96 -16.37
N THR A 202 18.95 14.01 -16.28
CA THR A 202 18.84 13.09 -15.14
C THR A 202 20.10 12.25 -14.96
N ARG A 203 20.65 11.68 -16.04
CA ARG A 203 21.91 10.91 -15.97
C ARG A 203 23.09 11.79 -15.59
N SER A 204 23.13 13.04 -16.03
CA SER A 204 24.20 13.98 -15.64
C SER A 204 24.13 14.30 -14.14
N LEU A 205 22.93 14.51 -13.59
CA LEU A 205 22.73 14.72 -12.16
C LEU A 205 23.11 13.47 -11.35
N GLU A 206 22.75 12.28 -11.83
CA GLU A 206 23.14 11.01 -11.20
C GLU A 206 24.66 10.83 -11.17
N PHE A 207 25.36 11.09 -12.28
CA PHE A 207 26.81 11.03 -12.33
C PHE A 207 27.46 12.07 -11.41
N MET A 208 26.91 13.28 -11.36
CA MET A 208 27.38 14.32 -10.45
C MET A 208 27.22 13.92 -8.99
N PHE A 209 26.06 13.35 -8.62
CA PHE A 209 25.83 12.82 -7.28
C PHE A 209 26.84 11.73 -6.93
N ASN A 210 27.04 10.76 -7.82
CA ASN A 210 27.97 9.64 -7.59
C ASN A 210 29.43 10.11 -7.45
N GLU A 211 29.83 11.16 -8.17
CA GLU A 211 31.17 11.74 -8.06
C GLU A 211 31.36 12.50 -6.74
N LEU A 212 30.37 13.31 -6.32
CA LEU A 212 30.39 14.01 -5.03
C LEU A 212 30.47 13.01 -3.87
N ASP A 213 29.73 11.92 -3.98
CA ASP A 213 29.74 10.81 -3.03
C ASP A 213 31.12 10.12 -2.97
N ALA A 214 31.72 9.82 -4.12
CA ALA A 214 33.08 9.27 -4.19
C ALA A 214 34.15 10.20 -3.60
N GLN A 215 33.95 11.52 -3.69
CA GLN A 215 34.81 12.53 -3.08
C GLN A 215 34.55 12.72 -1.57
N GLY A 216 33.59 12.00 -0.98
CA GLY A 216 33.31 12.02 0.44
C GLY A 216 32.53 13.26 0.90
N TRP A 217 31.72 13.88 0.03
CA TRP A 217 30.82 14.97 0.42
C TRP A 217 29.64 14.50 1.28
N PHE A 218 29.33 13.20 1.28
CA PHE A 218 28.18 12.61 1.99
C PHE A 218 28.59 11.54 3.02
N LYS A 219 29.61 11.83 3.86
CA LYS A 219 30.17 10.85 4.82
C LYS A 219 29.17 10.35 5.87
N ASP A 220 28.24 11.20 6.33
CA ASP A 220 27.29 10.88 7.41
C ASP A 220 25.92 10.41 6.90
N ARG A 221 25.82 10.00 5.64
CA ARG A 221 24.55 9.54 5.08
C ARG A 221 24.19 8.14 5.57
N PRO A 222 22.90 7.82 5.76
CA PRO A 222 22.46 6.45 5.98
C PRO A 222 22.90 5.54 4.82
N TRP A 223 23.24 4.28 5.10
CA TRP A 223 23.70 3.30 4.10
C TRP A 223 22.70 3.08 2.95
N TRP A 224 21.41 3.37 3.18
CA TRP A 224 20.33 3.26 2.20
C TRP A 224 20.10 4.54 1.38
N PHE A 225 20.85 5.62 1.61
CA PHE A 225 20.66 6.88 0.90
C PHE A 225 21.62 7.01 -0.29
N GLY A 226 21.14 6.73 -1.51
CA GLY A 226 21.97 6.81 -2.73
C GLY A 226 21.19 7.26 -3.97
N SER A 227 21.90 7.47 -5.09
CA SER A 227 21.32 7.91 -6.36
C SER A 227 20.25 6.98 -6.91
N TRP A 228 20.31 5.70 -6.53
CA TRP A 228 19.29 4.70 -6.85
C TRP A 228 17.91 5.01 -6.25
N LEU A 229 17.81 5.85 -5.20
CA LEU A 229 16.51 6.29 -4.63
C LEU A 229 15.67 7.13 -5.61
N LEU A 230 16.29 7.73 -6.64
CA LEU A 230 15.57 8.45 -7.68
C LEU A 230 14.54 7.56 -8.38
N MET A 231 14.83 6.26 -8.53
CA MET A 231 13.94 5.31 -9.20
C MET A 231 12.70 5.00 -8.34
N PRO A 232 12.81 4.52 -7.09
CA PRO A 232 11.66 4.35 -6.20
C PRO A 232 10.79 5.61 -6.07
N VAL A 233 11.40 6.79 -5.92
CA VAL A 233 10.64 8.05 -5.79
C VAL A 233 9.88 8.36 -7.08
N SER A 234 10.51 8.21 -8.25
CA SER A 234 9.84 8.42 -9.54
C SER A 234 8.71 7.42 -9.76
N VAL A 235 8.90 6.15 -9.39
CA VAL A 235 7.85 5.12 -9.48
C VAL A 235 6.71 5.41 -8.51
N ALA A 236 7.00 5.86 -7.29
CA ALA A 236 6.00 6.26 -6.31
C ALA A 236 5.16 7.44 -6.84
N GLN A 237 5.78 8.43 -7.48
CA GLN A 237 5.07 9.54 -8.12
C GLN A 237 4.18 9.08 -9.29
N LEU A 238 4.68 8.16 -10.13
CA LEU A 238 3.86 7.59 -11.22
C LEU A 238 2.68 6.79 -10.67
N PHE A 239 2.87 6.04 -9.58
CA PHE A 239 1.79 5.29 -8.93
C PHE A 239 0.79 6.22 -8.23
N HIS A 240 1.27 7.30 -7.61
CA HIS A 240 0.41 8.35 -7.07
C HIS A 240 -0.42 8.99 -8.19
N ALA A 241 0.20 9.36 -9.31
CA ALA A 241 -0.53 9.91 -10.45
C ALA A 241 -1.53 8.90 -11.04
N PHE A 242 -1.19 7.61 -11.09
CA PHE A 242 -2.11 6.57 -11.52
C PHE A 242 -3.38 6.49 -10.66
N ILE A 243 -3.27 6.70 -9.35
CA ILE A 243 -4.42 6.66 -8.42
C ILE A 243 -5.15 8.01 -8.38
N PHE A 244 -4.43 9.12 -8.15
CA PHE A 244 -5.01 10.41 -7.80
C PHE A 244 -5.06 11.42 -8.96
N ASP A 245 -4.09 11.36 -9.88
CA ASP A 245 -3.87 12.39 -10.91
C ASP A 245 -3.70 11.77 -12.31
N ARG A 246 -4.70 11.02 -12.78
CA ARG A 246 -4.62 10.23 -14.02
C ARG A 246 -4.20 11.05 -15.26
N ASP A 247 -4.55 12.34 -15.29
CA ASP A 247 -4.17 13.24 -16.38
C ASP A 247 -2.66 13.55 -16.43
N ALA A 248 -1.95 13.38 -15.32
CA ALA A 248 -0.50 13.53 -15.23
C ALA A 248 0.25 12.21 -15.53
N GLU A 249 -0.47 11.09 -15.68
CA GLU A 249 0.10 9.76 -15.81
C GLU A 249 0.37 9.37 -17.28
N PRO A 250 1.57 8.86 -17.62
CA PRO A 250 1.83 8.38 -18.97
C PRO A 250 1.07 7.08 -19.26
N LYS A 251 -0.02 7.13 -20.03
CA LYS A 251 -0.92 6.01 -20.40
C LYS A 251 -0.34 4.58 -20.45
N TRP A 252 0.88 4.40 -20.95
CA TRP A 252 1.52 3.08 -20.99
C TRP A 252 1.72 2.45 -19.60
N PHE A 253 1.85 3.26 -18.54
CA PHE A 253 2.13 2.82 -17.18
C PHE A 253 0.85 2.28 -16.53
N GLY A 254 -0.27 2.99 -16.64
CA GLY A 254 -1.60 2.53 -16.22
C GLY A 254 -2.04 1.29 -16.99
N ASP A 255 -1.89 1.29 -18.32
CA ASP A 255 -2.15 0.11 -19.16
C ASP A 255 -1.30 -1.11 -18.73
N PHE A 256 -0.04 -0.87 -18.32
CA PHE A 256 0.84 -1.91 -17.79
C PHE A 256 0.33 -2.44 -16.46
N ILE A 257 0.03 -1.58 -15.48
CA ILE A 257 -0.48 -2.00 -14.16
C ILE A 257 -1.77 -2.80 -14.32
N LEU A 258 -2.75 -2.28 -15.05
CA LEU A 258 -4.06 -2.92 -15.22
C LEU A 258 -3.96 -4.27 -15.92
N LYS A 259 -3.07 -4.41 -16.91
CA LYS A 259 -2.82 -5.68 -17.59
C LYS A 259 -2.32 -6.78 -16.66
N PHE A 260 -1.53 -6.42 -15.64
CA PHE A 260 -0.95 -7.37 -14.69
C PHE A 260 -1.74 -7.48 -13.37
N THR A 261 -2.95 -6.91 -13.31
CA THR A 261 -3.80 -6.90 -12.11
C THR A 261 -5.14 -7.66 -12.24
N PRO A 262 -5.24 -8.80 -12.98
CA PRO A 262 -6.51 -9.50 -13.15
C PRO A 262 -7.05 -10.16 -11.87
N ALA A 263 -6.19 -10.34 -10.85
CA ALA A 263 -6.57 -10.91 -9.57
C ALA A 263 -7.33 -9.92 -8.66
N HIS A 264 -7.15 -8.62 -8.88
CA HIS A 264 -7.79 -7.57 -8.07
C HIS A 264 -8.88 -6.83 -8.84
N ILE A 265 -8.80 -6.78 -10.17
CA ILE A 265 -9.80 -6.17 -11.03
C ILE A 265 -10.43 -7.26 -11.88
N HIS A 266 -11.59 -7.74 -11.43
CA HIS A 266 -12.26 -8.86 -12.06
C HIS A 266 -13.00 -8.42 -13.34
N PRO A 267 -12.89 -9.18 -14.44
CA PRO A 267 -13.73 -8.97 -15.59
C PRO A 267 -15.19 -9.29 -15.24
N ARG A 268 -16.12 -8.65 -15.94
CA ARG A 268 -17.56 -8.91 -15.78
C ARG A 268 -17.84 -10.43 -15.93
N PRO A 269 -18.44 -11.09 -14.93
CA PRO A 269 -18.82 -12.49 -15.07
C PRO A 269 -19.86 -12.68 -16.18
N GLY A 270 -19.74 -13.74 -16.97
CA GLY A 270 -20.68 -14.03 -18.05
C GLY A 270 -22.12 -14.29 -17.56
N SER A 271 -22.26 -14.73 -16.31
CA SER A 271 -23.55 -14.95 -15.64
C SER A 271 -24.17 -13.68 -15.02
N TYR A 272 -23.50 -12.54 -15.10
CA TYR A 272 -23.96 -11.31 -14.46
C TYR A 272 -25.05 -10.61 -15.30
N PRO A 273 -26.22 -10.25 -14.72
CA PRO A 273 -27.34 -9.66 -15.46
C PRO A 273 -26.92 -8.45 -16.31
N ALA A 274 -27.33 -8.42 -17.59
CA ALA A 274 -26.89 -7.42 -18.56
C ALA A 274 -27.31 -5.97 -18.21
N ASP A 275 -28.43 -5.83 -17.53
CA ASP A 275 -29.04 -4.58 -17.05
C ASP A 275 -28.28 -3.94 -15.87
N ARG A 276 -27.45 -4.72 -15.15
CA ARG A 276 -26.68 -4.21 -14.02
C ARG A 276 -25.30 -3.71 -14.45
N HIS A 277 -24.91 -2.55 -13.91
CA HIS A 277 -23.58 -1.99 -14.11
C HIS A 277 -22.53 -2.89 -13.43
N TRP A 278 -21.39 -3.08 -14.11
CA TRP A 278 -20.21 -3.72 -13.57
C TRP A 278 -19.06 -2.73 -13.70
N PRO A 279 -18.31 -2.44 -12.62
CA PRO A 279 -17.28 -1.42 -12.65
C PRO A 279 -16.20 -1.76 -13.68
N THR A 280 -15.81 -0.76 -14.44
CA THR A 280 -14.65 -0.81 -15.32
C THR A 280 -13.36 -0.82 -14.50
N GLN A 281 -12.24 -1.15 -15.16
CA GLN A 281 -10.94 -1.17 -14.51
C GLN A 281 -10.57 0.19 -13.91
N TYR A 282 -10.88 1.29 -14.62
CA TYR A 282 -10.59 2.63 -14.16
C TYR A 282 -11.60 3.13 -13.12
N GLU A 283 -12.89 2.76 -13.19
CA GLU A 283 -13.83 3.04 -12.09
C GLU A 283 -13.39 2.36 -10.78
N THR A 284 -12.76 1.18 -10.88
CA THR A 284 -12.18 0.50 -9.71
C THR A 284 -10.98 1.27 -9.14
N VAL A 285 -10.11 1.83 -9.99
CA VAL A 285 -8.96 2.66 -9.57
C VAL A 285 -9.43 3.98 -8.98
N ASP A 286 -10.39 4.65 -9.62
CA ASP A 286 -10.98 5.90 -9.16
C ASP A 286 -11.69 5.69 -7.80
N ALA A 287 -12.29 4.51 -7.58
CA ALA A 287 -12.82 4.12 -6.28
C ALA A 287 -11.73 3.99 -5.20
N LEU A 288 -10.50 3.55 -5.53
CA LEU A 288 -9.39 3.52 -4.57
C LEU A 288 -9.00 4.92 -4.11
N ALA A 289 -8.90 5.87 -5.06
CA ALA A 289 -8.65 7.27 -4.75
C ALA A 289 -9.75 7.81 -3.84
N LYS A 290 -11.01 7.51 -4.17
CA LYS A 290 -12.16 7.95 -3.38
C LYS A 290 -12.18 7.36 -1.98
N ILE A 291 -11.88 6.07 -1.84
CA ILE A 291 -11.73 5.39 -0.55
C ILE A 291 -10.63 6.05 0.28
N SER A 292 -9.48 6.38 -0.34
CA SER A 292 -8.39 7.07 0.35
C SER A 292 -8.78 8.49 0.78
N GLU A 293 -9.43 9.28 -0.08
CA GLU A 293 -9.93 10.63 0.24
C GLU A 293 -10.93 10.61 1.39
N LEU A 294 -11.86 9.66 1.35
CA LEU A 294 -12.88 9.46 2.38
C LEU A 294 -12.31 8.83 3.65
N LYS A 295 -11.01 8.47 3.67
CA LYS A 295 -10.38 7.68 4.74
C LYS A 295 -11.19 6.43 5.08
N TRP A 296 -11.70 5.75 4.05
CA TRP A 296 -12.55 4.57 4.21
C TRP A 296 -11.72 3.27 4.20
N PRO A 297 -12.05 2.27 5.04
CA PRO A 297 -12.95 2.38 6.18
C PRO A 297 -12.37 3.35 7.22
N TYR A 298 -13.23 4.08 7.94
CA TYR A 298 -12.88 5.03 9.01
C TYR A 298 -12.20 4.35 10.23
N MET A 299 -11.67 3.15 10.07
CA MET A 299 -11.12 2.30 11.11
C MET A 299 -9.64 2.03 10.86
N GLN A 300 -8.82 2.13 11.90
CA GLN A 300 -7.46 1.59 11.88
C GLN A 300 -7.48 0.04 11.89
N CYS A 301 -6.33 -0.59 11.65
CA CYS A 301 -6.22 -2.05 11.57
C CYS A 301 -5.24 -2.68 12.58
N ALA A 302 -4.54 -1.89 13.39
CA ALA A 302 -3.68 -2.40 14.46
C ALA A 302 -4.47 -3.21 15.51
N TRP A 303 -5.73 -2.83 15.78
CA TRP A 303 -6.62 -3.57 16.69
C TRP A 303 -6.92 -5.01 16.24
N LEU A 304 -6.67 -5.34 14.96
CA LEU A 304 -6.89 -6.69 14.44
C LEU A 304 -5.98 -7.69 15.14
N GLY A 305 -4.74 -7.33 15.47
CA GLY A 305 -3.77 -8.23 16.10
C GLY A 305 -3.83 -9.65 15.53
N GLU A 306 -4.00 -10.65 16.41
CA GLU A 306 -4.27 -12.05 16.03
C GLU A 306 -5.77 -12.39 15.82
N ARG A 307 -6.69 -11.44 15.98
CA ARG A 307 -8.15 -11.65 15.89
C ARG A 307 -8.67 -11.91 14.48
N VAL A 308 -8.01 -11.40 13.42
CA VAL A 308 -8.41 -11.67 12.03
C VAL A 308 -7.46 -12.65 11.38
N ALA A 309 -8.00 -13.79 10.97
CA ALA A 309 -7.24 -14.84 10.30
C ALA A 309 -6.64 -14.34 8.99
N ALA A 310 -5.31 -14.42 8.86
CA ALA A 310 -4.66 -14.25 7.57
C ALA A 310 -4.99 -15.46 6.67
N PRO A 311 -5.43 -15.25 5.41
CA PRO A 311 -5.76 -16.35 4.53
C PRO A 311 -4.51 -17.18 4.17
N ASN A 312 -4.60 -18.49 4.34
CA ASN A 312 -3.58 -19.42 3.85
C ASN A 312 -4.00 -19.95 2.48
N LEU A 313 -3.38 -19.45 1.41
CA LEU A 313 -3.75 -19.79 0.03
C LEU A 313 -3.79 -21.31 -0.22
N LYS A 314 -2.82 -22.08 0.30
CA LYS A 314 -2.81 -23.55 0.14
C LYS A 314 -3.98 -24.22 0.84
N ALA A 315 -4.35 -23.74 2.03
CA ALA A 315 -5.50 -24.27 2.76
C ALA A 315 -6.81 -23.94 2.05
N VAL A 316 -6.96 -22.71 1.56
CA VAL A 316 -8.13 -22.25 0.81
C VAL A 316 -8.29 -23.06 -0.48
N THR A 317 -7.25 -23.18 -1.29
CA THR A 317 -7.33 -23.94 -2.56
C THR A 317 -7.59 -25.42 -2.31
N LYS A 318 -6.97 -26.02 -1.28
CA LYS A 318 -7.26 -27.40 -0.88
C LYS A 318 -8.74 -27.58 -0.52
N ASN A 319 -9.32 -26.66 0.24
CA ASN A 319 -10.73 -26.74 0.63
C ASN A 319 -11.66 -26.60 -0.58
N VAL A 320 -11.35 -25.69 -1.52
CA VAL A 320 -12.12 -25.53 -2.77
C VAL A 320 -12.06 -26.79 -3.63
N VAL A 321 -10.85 -27.33 -3.85
CA VAL A 321 -10.65 -28.53 -4.69
C VAL A 321 -11.35 -29.75 -4.09
N LEU A 322 -11.28 -29.92 -2.77
CA LEU A 322 -11.88 -31.06 -2.08
C LEU A 322 -13.35 -30.85 -1.70
N GLN A 323 -13.95 -29.70 -2.03
CA GLN A 323 -15.29 -29.29 -1.54
C GLN A 323 -15.41 -29.47 -0.02
N LYS A 324 -14.33 -29.17 0.70
CA LYS A 324 -14.24 -29.33 2.14
C LYS A 324 -14.58 -28.02 2.84
N THR A 325 -15.64 -28.04 3.64
CA THR A 325 -15.93 -26.97 4.60
C THR A 325 -14.96 -27.05 5.78
N ALA A 326 -14.24 -25.97 6.07
CA ALA A 326 -13.44 -25.88 7.28
C ALA A 326 -14.33 -25.57 8.49
N GLY A 327 -14.02 -26.17 9.65
CA GLY A 327 -14.76 -25.94 10.89
C GLY A 327 -14.43 -24.61 11.57
N ASN A 328 -14.94 -24.45 12.80
CA ASN A 328 -14.81 -23.23 13.59
C ASN A 328 -13.34 -22.86 13.88
N TRP A 329 -13.02 -21.57 13.78
CA TRP A 329 -11.71 -20.98 14.08
C TRP A 329 -11.84 -19.88 15.15
N GLY A 330 -10.76 -19.64 15.90
CA GLY A 330 -10.63 -18.52 16.83
C GLY A 330 -10.60 -18.92 18.31
N PRO A 331 -10.30 -17.97 19.22
CA PRO A 331 -10.15 -18.24 20.66
C PRO A 331 -11.43 -18.72 21.33
N ASN A 332 -12.58 -18.55 20.66
CA ASN A 332 -13.91 -18.94 21.14
C ASN A 332 -14.42 -20.22 20.47
N ALA A 333 -13.55 -21.05 19.88
CA ALA A 333 -13.93 -22.32 19.26
C ALA A 333 -14.62 -23.28 20.25
N THR A 334 -14.30 -23.14 21.54
CA THR A 334 -15.14 -23.63 22.65
C THR A 334 -15.35 -22.49 23.62
N PHE A 335 -16.51 -22.45 24.28
CA PHE A 335 -16.80 -21.47 25.32
C PHE A 335 -17.75 -22.07 26.35
N ARG A 336 -17.77 -21.47 27.55
CA ARG A 336 -18.70 -21.82 28.63
C ARG A 336 -19.77 -20.75 28.76
N PHE A 337 -20.99 -21.17 29.02
CA PHE A 337 -22.12 -20.28 29.30
C PHE A 337 -22.77 -20.67 30.65
N PRO A 338 -23.22 -19.71 31.47
CA PRO A 338 -23.89 -20.02 32.73
C PRO A 338 -25.14 -20.84 32.52
N ALA A 339 -25.30 -21.90 33.32
CA ALA A 339 -26.51 -22.71 33.26
C ALA A 339 -27.78 -21.89 33.55
N ARG A 340 -27.72 -20.86 34.41
CA ARG A 340 -28.87 -20.02 34.77
C ARG A 340 -28.46 -18.55 34.88
N GLY A 341 -29.42 -17.64 34.67
CA GLY A 341 -29.23 -16.19 34.84
C GLY A 341 -28.50 -15.49 33.69
N GLY A 342 -28.19 -16.23 32.61
CA GLY A 342 -27.37 -15.75 31.49
C GLY A 342 -26.02 -15.19 31.94
N THR A 343 -25.39 -14.40 31.07
CA THR A 343 -24.11 -13.75 31.37
C THR A 343 -24.18 -12.85 32.61
N GLY A 344 -25.31 -12.18 32.85
CA GLY A 344 -25.51 -11.33 34.04
C GLY A 344 -25.41 -12.09 35.36
N GLY A 345 -25.76 -13.37 35.37
CA GLY A 345 -25.64 -14.24 36.55
C GLY A 345 -24.19 -14.37 37.06
N ILE A 346 -23.19 -14.31 36.18
CA ILE A 346 -21.77 -14.31 36.56
C ILE A 346 -21.46 -13.10 37.45
N TRP A 347 -21.82 -11.91 36.98
CA TRP A 347 -21.47 -10.65 37.65
C TRP A 347 -22.25 -10.42 38.93
N ILE A 348 -23.50 -10.89 38.99
CA ILE A 348 -24.28 -10.93 40.24
C ILE A 348 -23.59 -11.83 41.27
N ALA A 349 -23.17 -13.04 40.86
CA ALA A 349 -22.48 -13.97 41.75
C ALA A 349 -21.13 -13.41 42.23
N VAL A 350 -20.33 -12.80 41.35
CA VAL A 350 -19.07 -12.12 41.70
C VAL A 350 -19.32 -10.96 42.66
N ALA A 351 -20.30 -10.09 42.40
CA ALA A 351 -20.62 -8.98 43.31
C ALA A 351 -21.12 -9.46 44.69
N ASN A 352 -21.64 -10.68 44.78
CA ASN A 352 -22.05 -11.29 46.05
C ASN A 352 -20.89 -11.79 46.92
N THR A 353 -19.68 -11.93 46.37
CA THR A 353 -18.49 -12.28 47.17
C THR A 353 -17.85 -11.07 47.84
N LEU A 354 -18.22 -9.84 47.44
CA LEU A 354 -17.65 -8.60 47.95
C LEU A 354 -18.28 -8.19 49.30
N PRO A 355 -17.51 -7.56 50.21
CA PRO A 355 -18.05 -6.99 51.44
C PRO A 355 -19.12 -5.95 51.15
N LYS A 356 -20.36 -6.18 51.60
CA LYS A 356 -21.52 -5.34 51.25
C LYS A 356 -21.38 -3.89 51.70
N GLY A 357 -20.69 -3.64 52.83
CA GLY A 357 -20.39 -2.30 53.31
C GLY A 357 -19.50 -1.47 52.36
N ASN A 358 -18.82 -2.11 51.41
CA ASN A 358 -17.95 -1.47 50.42
C ASN A 358 -18.63 -1.35 49.04
N THR A 359 -19.94 -1.62 48.95
CA THR A 359 -20.69 -1.56 47.69
C THR A 359 -21.86 -0.58 47.80
N ARG A 360 -22.16 0.13 46.71
CA ARG A 360 -23.27 1.08 46.63
C ARG A 360 -23.93 0.99 45.25
N PHE A 361 -24.97 0.18 45.13
CA PHE A 361 -25.66 -0.10 43.86
C PHE A 361 -27.08 0.47 43.86
N GLY A 362 -27.48 1.12 42.76
CA GLY A 362 -28.78 1.77 42.59
C GLY A 362 -28.66 3.27 42.34
N GLU A 363 -29.79 3.97 42.27
CA GLU A 363 -29.82 5.41 41.98
C GLU A 363 -29.00 6.25 42.98
N HIS A 364 -28.99 5.87 44.26
CA HIS A 364 -28.19 6.51 45.30
C HIS A 364 -26.67 6.33 45.13
N GLY A 365 -26.23 5.40 44.27
CA GLY A 365 -24.84 5.19 43.89
C GLY A 365 -24.43 5.89 42.59
N LYS A 366 -25.37 6.55 41.90
CA LYS A 366 -25.10 7.24 40.63
C LYS A 366 -24.16 8.42 40.85
N VAL A 367 -23.07 8.48 40.10
CA VAL A 367 -22.15 9.63 40.09
C VAL A 367 -22.76 10.76 39.28
N ASN A 368 -22.79 11.96 39.85
CA ASN A 368 -23.27 13.18 39.20
C ASN A 368 -22.13 14.12 38.82
N LYS A 369 -21.08 14.22 39.64
CA LYS A 369 -19.94 15.11 39.41
C LYS A 369 -18.64 14.50 39.93
N VAL A 370 -17.55 14.70 39.21
CA VAL A 370 -16.19 14.32 39.61
C VAL A 370 -15.34 15.59 39.73
N ASN A 371 -14.84 15.91 40.92
CA ASN A 371 -13.94 17.02 41.12
C ASN A 371 -12.51 16.49 41.28
N ALA A 372 -11.72 16.59 40.21
CA ALA A 372 -10.33 16.14 40.20
C ALA A 372 -9.41 17.02 41.05
N GLY A 373 -9.65 18.33 41.09
CA GLY A 373 -8.79 19.29 41.80
C GLY A 373 -8.73 19.07 43.31
N ASN A 374 -9.85 18.69 43.93
CA ASN A 374 -9.91 18.36 45.36
C ASN A 374 -10.11 16.86 45.64
N LYS A 375 -10.07 16.01 44.61
CA LYS A 375 -10.26 14.56 44.66
C LYS A 375 -11.54 14.12 45.38
N THR A 376 -12.68 14.64 44.93
CA THR A 376 -14.00 14.26 45.44
C THR A 376 -14.97 13.83 44.33
N VAL A 377 -15.89 12.94 44.65
CA VAL A 377 -17.01 12.53 43.79
C VAL A 377 -18.31 12.86 44.50
N VAL A 378 -19.23 13.52 43.78
CA VAL A 378 -20.58 13.85 44.28
C VAL A 378 -21.58 12.92 43.62
N LEU A 379 -22.34 12.21 44.45
CA LEU A 379 -23.40 11.30 44.01
C LEU A 379 -24.72 12.03 43.77
N ALA A 380 -25.67 11.34 43.14
CA ALA A 380 -27.00 11.88 42.81
C ALA A 380 -27.82 12.27 44.06
N ASP A 381 -27.57 11.64 45.21
CA ASP A 381 -28.22 11.96 46.48
C ASP A 381 -27.50 13.05 47.29
N GLY A 382 -26.44 13.66 46.73
CA GLY A 382 -25.64 14.69 47.38
C GLY A 382 -24.49 14.15 48.25
N THR A 383 -24.38 12.83 48.45
CA THR A 383 -23.25 12.24 49.17
C THR A 383 -21.93 12.60 48.48
N THR A 384 -20.93 13.01 49.26
CA THR A 384 -19.59 13.31 48.76
C THR A 384 -18.58 12.27 49.24
N ILE A 385 -17.83 11.69 48.31
CA ILE A 385 -16.81 10.67 48.58
C ILE A 385 -15.44 11.26 48.20
N GLY A 386 -14.55 11.39 49.18
CA GLY A 386 -13.14 11.70 48.92
C GLY A 386 -12.38 10.46 48.43
N TYR A 387 -11.46 10.64 47.48
CA TYR A 387 -10.61 9.56 46.99
C TYR A 387 -9.14 9.97 47.00
N GLN A 388 -8.25 8.98 47.10
CA GLN A 388 -6.82 9.21 46.84
C GLN A 388 -6.51 8.94 45.37
N LYS A 389 -7.00 7.79 44.87
CA LYS A 389 -6.93 7.31 43.49
C LYS A 389 -8.34 6.90 43.07
N LEU A 390 -8.74 7.21 41.83
CA LEU A 390 -10.06 6.89 41.29
C LEU A 390 -9.92 5.91 40.12
N ILE A 391 -10.60 4.77 40.17
CA ILE A 391 -10.79 3.91 39.00
C ILE A 391 -12.18 4.20 38.46
N SER A 392 -12.26 4.82 37.29
CA SER A 392 -13.52 5.07 36.61
C SER A 392 -13.72 4.07 35.48
N THR A 393 -14.85 3.39 35.46
CA THR A 393 -15.23 2.44 34.40
C THR A 393 -16.41 2.90 33.56
N MET A 394 -16.89 4.13 33.80
CA MET A 394 -17.90 4.75 32.94
C MET A 394 -17.28 5.14 31.59
N GLN A 395 -18.12 5.57 30.65
CA GLN A 395 -17.65 6.04 29.36
C GLN A 395 -16.78 7.30 29.56
N VAL A 396 -15.61 7.34 28.94
CA VAL A 396 -14.62 8.39 29.22
C VAL A 396 -15.09 9.78 28.77
N ASP A 397 -15.91 9.86 27.73
CA ASP A 397 -16.63 11.07 27.30
C ASP A 397 -17.59 11.57 28.40
N THR A 398 -18.39 10.69 28.98
CA THR A 398 -19.28 11.02 30.11
C THR A 398 -18.48 11.42 31.35
N LEU A 399 -17.34 10.77 31.61
CA LEU A 399 -16.48 11.10 32.74
C LEU A 399 -15.98 12.54 32.65
N VAL A 400 -15.45 12.95 31.49
CA VAL A 400 -14.89 14.29 31.32
C VAL A 400 -15.96 15.38 31.32
N GLU A 401 -17.17 15.07 30.85
CA GLU A 401 -18.35 15.93 31.00
C GLU A 401 -18.70 16.12 32.48
N GLN A 402 -18.73 15.04 33.27
CA GLN A 402 -18.99 15.10 34.72
C GLN A 402 -17.86 15.77 35.51
N MET A 403 -16.66 15.83 34.95
CA MET A 403 -15.56 16.63 35.49
C MET A 403 -15.72 18.12 35.19
N GLY A 404 -16.45 18.47 34.12
CA GLY A 404 -16.55 19.84 33.63
C GLY A 404 -15.24 20.37 33.04
N ASP A 405 -14.33 19.48 32.65
CA ASP A 405 -13.05 19.84 32.04
C ASP A 405 -13.24 20.03 30.53
N LYS A 406 -13.36 21.30 30.11
CA LYS A 406 -13.65 21.65 28.71
C LYS A 406 -12.60 21.13 27.74
N GLU A 407 -11.33 21.11 28.13
CA GLU A 407 -10.25 20.66 27.25
C GLU A 407 -10.34 19.15 27.03
N LEU A 408 -10.59 18.37 28.09
CA LEU A 408 -10.76 16.93 27.97
C LEU A 408 -12.06 16.56 27.24
N VAL A 409 -13.14 17.32 27.43
CA VAL A 409 -14.39 17.17 26.67
C VAL A 409 -14.13 17.39 25.19
N ASP A 410 -13.44 18.47 24.80
CA ASP A 410 -13.15 18.76 23.40
C ASP A 410 -12.28 17.68 22.75
N ILE A 411 -11.27 17.17 23.47
CA ILE A 411 -10.44 16.04 23.01
C ILE A 411 -11.28 14.77 22.83
N SER A 412 -12.22 14.48 23.74
CA SER A 412 -13.02 13.25 23.68
C SER A 412 -14.02 13.18 22.52
N LYS A 413 -14.40 14.33 21.93
CA LYS A 413 -15.39 14.39 20.83
C LYS A 413 -14.93 13.69 19.56
N ASP A 414 -13.62 13.52 19.38
CA ASP A 414 -13.04 12.80 18.26
C ASP A 414 -13.06 11.26 18.46
N LEU A 415 -13.46 10.78 19.64
CA LEU A 415 -13.77 9.36 19.83
C LEU A 415 -15.10 9.04 19.16
N PHE A 416 -15.12 7.92 18.44
CA PHE A 416 -16.32 7.45 17.75
C PHE A 416 -16.84 6.15 18.37
N TYR A 417 -18.15 6.00 18.41
CA TYR A 417 -18.83 4.77 18.84
C TYR A 417 -20.04 4.48 17.96
N SER A 418 -20.54 3.25 18.03
CA SER A 418 -21.85 2.89 17.50
C SER A 418 -22.77 2.40 18.59
N SER A 419 -24.05 2.75 18.46
CA SER A 419 -25.13 2.22 19.28
C SER A 419 -25.50 0.81 18.85
N THR A 420 -26.08 0.06 19.77
CA THR A 420 -26.48 -1.32 19.51
C THR A 420 -27.91 -1.54 19.99
N HIS A 421 -28.75 -1.98 19.05
CA HIS A 421 -30.08 -2.46 19.34
C HIS A 421 -30.00 -3.96 19.54
N VAL A 422 -30.42 -4.43 20.72
CA VAL A 422 -30.57 -5.84 21.02
C VAL A 422 -32.04 -6.18 20.91
N ILE A 423 -32.36 -7.12 20.04
CA ILE A 423 -33.73 -7.56 19.77
C ILE A 423 -33.83 -9.03 20.13
N GLY A 424 -34.82 -9.40 20.93
CA GLY A 424 -35.09 -10.78 21.30
C GLY A 424 -36.40 -11.23 20.68
N VAL A 425 -36.41 -12.41 20.06
CA VAL A 425 -37.61 -13.06 19.53
C VAL A 425 -37.72 -14.44 20.18
N GLY A 426 -38.79 -14.65 20.92
CA GLY A 426 -39.16 -15.94 21.51
C GLY A 426 -40.19 -16.63 20.64
N ILE A 427 -39.94 -17.88 20.28
CA ILE A 427 -40.70 -18.63 19.29
C ILE A 427 -41.23 -19.92 19.93
N ARG A 428 -42.50 -20.25 19.65
CA ARG A 428 -43.08 -21.54 20.04
C ARG A 428 -42.64 -22.64 19.07
N GLY A 429 -42.46 -23.83 19.59
CA GLY A 429 -42.14 -25.04 18.86
C GLY A 429 -40.75 -25.55 19.18
N GLU A 430 -40.43 -26.68 18.58
CA GLU A 430 -39.08 -27.22 18.65
C GLU A 430 -38.14 -26.41 17.76
N ARG A 431 -36.88 -26.33 18.18
CA ARG A 431 -35.83 -25.69 17.40
C ARG A 431 -35.68 -26.42 16.05
N PRO A 432 -35.73 -25.72 14.90
CA PRO A 432 -35.62 -26.38 13.61
C PRO A 432 -34.27 -27.07 13.38
N GLU A 433 -34.27 -28.21 12.66
CA GLU A 433 -33.06 -28.96 12.32
C GLU A 433 -32.05 -28.12 11.53
N ARG A 434 -32.52 -27.29 10.58
CA ARG A 434 -31.68 -26.36 9.82
C ARG A 434 -30.91 -25.36 10.69
N ILE A 435 -31.41 -25.06 11.89
CA ILE A 435 -30.70 -24.25 12.87
C ILE A 435 -29.69 -25.11 13.62
N GLY A 436 -30.11 -26.26 14.14
CA GLY A 436 -29.21 -27.23 14.76
C GLY A 436 -28.39 -26.63 15.91
N ASP A 437 -27.10 -26.95 15.95
CA ASP A 437 -26.14 -26.53 16.99
C ASP A 437 -25.52 -25.14 16.77
N LYS A 438 -26.02 -24.37 15.80
CA LYS A 438 -25.53 -23.01 15.52
C LYS A 438 -25.54 -22.17 16.80
N CYS A 439 -24.41 -21.50 17.05
CA CYS A 439 -24.25 -20.60 18.20
C CYS A 439 -24.63 -19.17 17.82
N TRP A 440 -23.80 -18.52 17.01
CA TRP A 440 -24.05 -17.22 16.41
C TRP A 440 -23.84 -17.29 14.89
N LEU A 441 -24.48 -16.37 14.18
CA LEU A 441 -24.56 -16.31 12.73
C LEU A 441 -24.29 -14.88 12.27
N TYR A 442 -23.57 -14.73 11.17
CA TYR A 442 -23.23 -13.44 10.57
C TYR A 442 -24.01 -13.23 9.27
N PHE A 443 -24.48 -12.00 9.06
CA PHE A 443 -25.31 -11.64 7.93
C PHE A 443 -24.70 -10.42 7.22
N PRO A 444 -23.95 -10.64 6.12
CA PRO A 444 -23.31 -9.56 5.38
C PRO A 444 -24.23 -8.93 4.31
N GLU A 445 -25.33 -9.60 3.96
CA GLU A 445 -26.29 -9.16 2.94
C GLU A 445 -27.24 -8.08 3.49
N ASP A 446 -27.91 -7.35 2.59
CA ASP A 446 -28.86 -6.27 2.91
C ASP A 446 -30.32 -6.76 3.05
N ASN A 447 -30.55 -8.08 2.98
CA ASN A 447 -31.87 -8.70 3.14
C ASN A 447 -32.36 -8.76 4.60
N CYS A 448 -31.55 -8.31 5.56
CA CYS A 448 -31.90 -8.19 6.97
C CYS A 448 -31.14 -7.02 7.63
N PRO A 449 -31.70 -6.40 8.70
CA PRO A 449 -31.06 -5.24 9.32
C PRO A 449 -29.95 -5.60 10.34
N PHE A 450 -29.92 -6.84 10.82
CA PHE A 450 -29.01 -7.30 11.87
C PHE A 450 -27.71 -7.85 11.27
N TYR A 451 -26.58 -7.51 11.87
CA TYR A 451 -25.27 -8.05 11.44
C TYR A 451 -24.97 -9.40 12.11
N ARG A 452 -25.65 -9.71 13.22
CA ARG A 452 -25.48 -10.95 13.98
C ARG A 452 -26.81 -11.45 14.57
N ALA A 453 -27.00 -12.77 14.50
CA ALA A 453 -28.04 -13.48 15.24
C ALA A 453 -27.41 -14.55 16.14
N THR A 454 -27.99 -14.78 17.31
CA THR A 454 -27.58 -15.80 18.28
C THR A 454 -28.76 -16.67 18.61
N ILE A 455 -28.60 -18.00 18.52
CA ILE A 455 -29.64 -18.94 18.97
C ILE A 455 -29.51 -19.08 20.49
N PHE A 456 -30.05 -18.10 21.22
CA PHE A 456 -29.76 -17.93 22.64
C PHE A 456 -30.29 -19.07 23.51
N SER A 457 -31.32 -19.78 23.03
CA SER A 457 -31.83 -21.02 23.65
C SER A 457 -30.88 -22.21 23.55
N ASN A 458 -29.88 -22.18 22.65
CA ASN A 458 -28.86 -23.23 22.55
C ASN A 458 -27.82 -23.13 23.67
N TYR A 459 -27.67 -21.96 24.29
CA TYR A 459 -26.64 -21.73 25.29
C TYR A 459 -27.02 -22.29 26.66
N SER A 460 -28.31 -22.28 26.98
CA SER A 460 -28.86 -22.93 28.16
C SER A 460 -30.36 -23.20 27.98
N PRO A 461 -30.87 -24.36 28.44
CA PRO A 461 -32.31 -24.62 28.47
C PRO A 461 -33.08 -23.67 29.40
N HIS A 462 -32.39 -22.93 30.26
CA HIS A 462 -33.00 -21.99 31.21
C HIS A 462 -33.01 -20.53 30.72
N ASN A 463 -32.62 -20.28 29.47
CA ASN A 463 -32.76 -18.96 28.83
C ASN A 463 -34.18 -18.74 28.27
N GLN A 464 -35.03 -19.76 28.33
CA GLN A 464 -36.41 -19.76 27.86
C GLN A 464 -37.31 -20.49 28.87
N PRO A 465 -38.64 -20.29 28.81
CA PRO A 465 -39.56 -21.03 29.66
C PRO A 465 -39.51 -22.55 29.41
N ALA A 466 -39.90 -23.31 30.42
CA ALA A 466 -40.14 -24.75 30.28
C ALA A 466 -41.31 -25.03 29.34
N ALA A 467 -41.33 -26.23 28.74
CA ALA A 467 -42.31 -26.59 27.71
C ALA A 467 -43.77 -26.63 28.20
N ASP A 468 -43.99 -26.88 29.50
CA ASP A 468 -45.32 -26.90 30.13
C ASP A 468 -45.89 -25.50 30.40
N LYS A 469 -45.03 -24.46 30.41
CA LYS A 469 -45.47 -23.08 30.56
C LYS A 469 -46.37 -22.72 29.38
N LYS A 470 -47.56 -22.18 29.67
CA LYS A 470 -48.49 -21.70 28.63
C LYS A 470 -48.31 -20.20 28.39
N LEU A 471 -48.13 -19.82 27.13
CA LEU A 471 -48.03 -18.43 26.66
C LEU A 471 -48.97 -18.22 25.46
N PRO A 472 -49.61 -17.06 25.32
CA PRO A 472 -50.32 -16.71 24.09
C PRO A 472 -49.33 -16.40 22.96
N THR A 473 -49.75 -16.63 21.73
CA THR A 473 -49.01 -16.17 20.54
C THR A 473 -49.33 -14.70 20.33
N GLN A 474 -48.30 -13.86 20.16
CA GLN A 474 -48.44 -12.41 19.95
C GLN A 474 -48.76 -12.10 18.49
N GLN A 475 -48.00 -12.72 17.58
CA GLN A 475 -48.14 -12.62 16.13
C GLN A 475 -47.49 -13.85 15.48
N LEU A 476 -47.82 -14.09 14.21
CA LEU A 476 -46.98 -14.94 13.36
C LEU A 476 -45.76 -14.15 12.87
N ALA A 477 -44.74 -14.86 12.38
CA ALA A 477 -43.53 -14.23 11.87
C ALA A 477 -43.81 -13.30 10.69
N ASP A 478 -44.80 -13.60 9.85
CA ASP A 478 -45.22 -12.73 8.73
C ASP A 478 -45.98 -11.46 9.16
N GLY A 479 -46.18 -11.25 10.46
CA GLY A 479 -46.90 -10.11 11.03
C GLY A 479 -48.41 -10.30 11.14
N SER A 480 -48.96 -11.41 10.66
CA SER A 480 -50.39 -11.71 10.80
C SER A 480 -50.77 -12.08 12.24
N LYS A 481 -52.05 -11.90 12.56
CA LYS A 481 -52.60 -12.27 13.87
C LYS A 481 -52.73 -13.79 13.98
N PRO A 482 -52.49 -14.37 15.17
CA PRO A 482 -52.68 -15.80 15.37
C PRO A 482 -54.16 -16.17 15.24
N SER A 483 -54.42 -17.37 14.71
CA SER A 483 -55.78 -17.92 14.60
C SER A 483 -56.43 -18.20 15.96
N ASN A 484 -55.61 -18.48 16.98
CA ASN A 484 -56.06 -18.74 18.35
C ASN A 484 -55.28 -17.87 19.36
N PRO A 485 -55.92 -16.93 20.07
CA PRO A 485 -55.26 -16.08 21.06
C PRO A 485 -55.06 -16.75 22.42
N SER A 486 -55.60 -17.95 22.65
CA SER A 486 -55.49 -18.63 23.94
C SER A 486 -54.04 -19.07 24.26
N PRO A 487 -53.62 -19.01 25.54
CA PRO A 487 -52.29 -19.49 25.92
C PRO A 487 -52.09 -20.98 25.66
N GLN A 488 -51.06 -21.32 24.88
CA GLN A 488 -50.67 -22.69 24.54
C GLN A 488 -49.32 -23.04 25.18
N PRO A 489 -49.03 -24.32 25.47
CA PRO A 489 -47.72 -24.76 25.96
C PRO A 489 -46.62 -24.59 24.90
N GLY A 490 -45.37 -24.76 25.32
CA GLY A 490 -44.21 -24.84 24.44
C GLY A 490 -44.08 -26.19 23.72
N PRO A 491 -42.85 -26.66 23.40
CA PRO A 491 -41.54 -26.08 23.78
C PRO A 491 -41.28 -24.70 23.16
N TYR A 492 -40.22 -24.04 23.63
CA TYR A 492 -39.83 -22.70 23.18
C TYR A 492 -38.37 -22.68 22.77
N TRP A 493 -38.04 -21.81 21.82
CA TRP A 493 -36.67 -21.45 21.47
C TRP A 493 -36.57 -19.92 21.27
N SER A 494 -35.35 -19.39 21.23
CA SER A 494 -35.14 -17.94 21.21
C SER A 494 -33.97 -17.53 20.33
N ILE A 495 -34.18 -16.44 19.60
CA ILE A 495 -33.18 -15.76 18.79
C ILE A 495 -32.92 -14.38 19.38
N MET A 496 -31.64 -14.03 19.52
CA MET A 496 -31.20 -12.69 19.89
C MET A 496 -30.46 -12.06 18.70
N LEU A 497 -30.85 -10.85 18.33
CA LEU A 497 -30.35 -10.11 17.18
C LEU A 497 -29.65 -8.85 17.63
N GLU A 498 -28.65 -8.43 16.85
CA GLU A 498 -27.91 -7.21 17.08
C GLU A 498 -27.89 -6.35 15.81
N VAL A 499 -28.33 -5.11 15.94
CA VAL A 499 -28.34 -4.10 14.87
C VAL A 499 -27.50 -2.90 15.32
N SER A 500 -26.57 -2.47 14.48
CA SER A 500 -25.75 -1.28 14.73
C SER A 500 -26.44 -0.01 14.24
N GLU A 501 -26.22 1.08 14.96
CA GLU A 501 -26.68 2.43 14.63
C GLU A 501 -25.52 3.43 14.83
N SER A 502 -25.40 4.40 13.93
CA SER A 502 -24.52 5.56 14.07
C SER A 502 -25.02 6.72 13.20
N SER A 503 -24.34 7.87 13.26
CA SER A 503 -24.59 8.98 12.32
C SER A 503 -24.43 8.60 10.84
N LEU A 504 -23.68 7.52 10.54
CA LEU A 504 -23.44 7.00 9.19
C LEU A 504 -24.39 5.86 8.81
N LYS A 505 -25.07 5.26 9.80
CA LYS A 505 -26.04 4.19 9.61
C LYS A 505 -27.24 4.44 10.54
N PRO A 506 -28.14 5.37 10.17
CA PRO A 506 -29.34 5.62 10.96
C PRO A 506 -30.24 4.39 10.94
N VAL A 507 -31.07 4.27 11.98
CA VAL A 507 -32.04 3.19 12.14
C VAL A 507 -33.40 3.81 12.46
N ASP A 508 -34.47 3.34 11.82
CA ASP A 508 -35.83 3.69 12.22
C ASP A 508 -36.23 2.84 13.43
N HIS A 509 -36.27 3.47 14.61
CA HIS A 509 -36.55 2.75 15.86
C HIS A 509 -37.98 2.20 15.92
N ALA A 510 -38.93 2.81 15.20
CA ALA A 510 -40.32 2.41 15.23
C ALA A 510 -40.57 1.11 14.44
N THR A 511 -39.86 0.91 13.32
CA THR A 511 -40.04 -0.26 12.45
C THR A 511 -39.03 -1.37 12.72
N LEU A 512 -37.92 -1.07 13.39
CA LEU A 512 -36.78 -1.99 13.53
C LEU A 512 -37.13 -3.40 14.01
N LEU A 513 -38.06 -3.52 14.96
CA LEU A 513 -38.49 -4.83 15.46
C LEU A 513 -39.17 -5.65 14.36
N ALA A 514 -40.08 -5.03 13.62
CA ALA A 514 -40.78 -5.67 12.50
C ALA A 514 -39.80 -5.98 11.35
N ASP A 515 -38.91 -5.04 11.01
CA ASP A 515 -37.88 -5.24 9.99
C ASP A 515 -36.92 -6.38 10.35
N SER A 516 -36.61 -6.54 11.63
CA SER A 516 -35.78 -7.64 12.12
C SER A 516 -36.50 -8.98 12.05
N ILE A 517 -37.80 -9.04 12.36
CA ILE A 517 -38.60 -10.26 12.18
C ILE A 517 -38.72 -10.62 10.70
N GLN A 518 -38.93 -9.64 9.82
CA GLN A 518 -38.93 -9.85 8.38
C GLN A 518 -37.57 -10.36 7.89
N GLY A 519 -36.47 -9.78 8.40
CA GLY A 519 -35.11 -10.26 8.14
C GLY A 519 -34.89 -11.72 8.56
N LEU A 520 -35.51 -12.17 9.67
CA LEU A 520 -35.47 -13.58 10.08
C LEU A 520 -36.18 -14.50 9.08
N ILE A 521 -37.23 -14.04 8.40
CA ILE A 521 -37.88 -14.80 7.32
C ILE A 521 -37.00 -14.81 6.07
N ASN A 522 -36.48 -13.64 5.67
CA ASN A 522 -35.66 -13.49 4.48
C ASN A 522 -34.40 -14.36 4.53
N THR A 523 -33.86 -14.58 5.73
CA THR A 523 -32.68 -15.42 5.99
C THR A 523 -33.03 -16.87 6.31
N GLU A 524 -34.31 -17.25 6.14
CA GLU A 524 -34.87 -18.58 6.42
C GLU A 524 -34.68 -19.06 7.87
N MET A 525 -34.36 -18.17 8.81
CA MET A 525 -34.31 -18.51 10.23
C MET A 525 -35.70 -18.82 10.78
N LEU A 526 -36.71 -18.06 10.36
CA LEU A 526 -38.12 -18.30 10.65
C LEU A 526 -38.89 -18.65 9.39
N LYS A 527 -39.93 -19.48 9.55
CA LYS A 527 -41.00 -19.63 8.57
C LYS A 527 -42.04 -18.53 8.79
N PRO A 528 -42.76 -18.08 7.75
CA PRO A 528 -43.86 -17.11 7.88
C PRO A 528 -44.89 -17.49 8.97
N THR A 529 -45.13 -18.80 9.14
CA THR A 529 -46.10 -19.36 10.08
C THR A 529 -45.57 -19.56 11.50
N ASP A 530 -44.29 -19.29 11.77
CA ASP A 530 -43.72 -19.50 13.12
C ASP A 530 -44.39 -18.55 14.13
N GLU A 531 -44.76 -19.09 15.28
CA GLU A 531 -45.51 -18.38 16.31
C GLU A 531 -44.58 -17.62 17.25
N ILE A 532 -44.63 -16.29 17.22
CA ILE A 532 -43.87 -15.42 18.12
C ILE A 532 -44.64 -15.25 19.43
N VAL A 533 -44.02 -15.63 20.54
CA VAL A 533 -44.62 -15.59 21.89
C VAL A 533 -44.02 -14.51 22.79
N SER A 534 -42.87 -13.96 22.40
CA SER A 534 -42.20 -12.87 23.11
C SER A 534 -41.39 -12.03 22.13
N THR A 535 -41.42 -10.72 22.34
CA THR A 535 -40.50 -9.77 21.71
C THR A 535 -39.77 -8.98 22.78
N TYR A 536 -38.56 -8.54 22.48
CA TYR A 536 -37.74 -7.68 23.32
C TYR A 536 -36.99 -6.71 22.42
N HIS A 537 -36.88 -5.45 22.83
CA HIS A 537 -36.03 -4.48 22.18
C HIS A 537 -35.44 -3.55 23.22
N ARG A 538 -34.11 -3.42 23.22
CA ARG A 538 -33.39 -2.41 23.99
C ARG A 538 -32.29 -1.79 23.16
N ARG A 539 -32.24 -0.47 23.17
CA ARG A 539 -31.13 0.31 22.63
C ARG A 539 -30.08 0.56 23.72
N PHE A 540 -28.82 0.32 23.37
CA PHE A 540 -27.67 0.74 24.15
C PHE A 540 -26.95 1.83 23.36
N ASP A 541 -26.84 3.02 23.96
CA ASP A 541 -26.22 4.18 23.30
C ASP A 541 -24.75 3.89 22.98
N HIS A 542 -23.94 3.58 23.98
CA HIS A 542 -22.57 3.10 23.79
C HIS A 542 -22.55 1.57 23.62
N GLY A 543 -22.61 1.10 22.38
CA GLY A 543 -22.53 -0.32 22.02
C GLY A 543 -21.10 -0.78 21.74
N TYR A 544 -20.47 -0.21 20.71
CA TYR A 544 -19.08 -0.52 20.33
C TYR A 544 -18.20 0.74 20.32
N PRO A 545 -17.04 0.72 21.03
CA PRO A 545 -16.02 1.74 20.85
C PRO A 545 -15.32 1.49 19.51
N THR A 546 -15.52 2.38 18.55
CA THR A 546 -15.04 2.17 17.19
C THR A 546 -13.53 2.38 17.16
N PRO A 547 -12.74 1.43 16.60
CA PRO A 547 -11.31 1.61 16.40
C PRO A 547 -11.05 2.55 15.22
N SER A 548 -11.44 3.82 15.36
CA SER A 548 -11.26 4.84 14.31
C SER A 548 -9.79 5.12 14.05
N LEU A 549 -9.46 5.72 12.90
CA LEU A 549 -8.10 6.14 12.58
C LEU A 549 -7.57 7.14 13.62
N GLU A 550 -8.46 8.01 14.11
CA GLU A 550 -8.16 9.08 15.06
C GLU A 550 -8.06 8.57 16.51
N ARG A 551 -8.61 7.38 16.83
CA ARG A 551 -8.76 6.87 18.20
C ARG A 551 -7.51 7.00 19.05
N GLU A 552 -6.37 6.49 18.59
CA GLU A 552 -5.13 6.51 19.39
C GLU A 552 -4.55 7.93 19.51
N GLY A 553 -4.74 8.79 18.52
CA GLY A 553 -4.36 10.20 18.61
C GLY A 553 -5.09 10.92 19.74
N VAL A 554 -6.34 10.51 20.02
CA VAL A 554 -7.14 11.01 21.15
C VAL A 554 -6.72 10.33 22.46
N LEU A 555 -6.71 9.00 22.51
CA LEU A 555 -6.48 8.25 23.75
C LEU A 555 -5.07 8.47 24.35
N THR A 556 -4.06 8.66 23.51
CA THR A 556 -2.69 8.95 23.96
C THR A 556 -2.53 10.34 24.60
N GLN A 557 -3.51 11.22 24.42
CA GLN A 557 -3.59 12.50 25.12
C GLN A 557 -4.53 12.42 26.33
N LEU A 558 -5.70 11.81 26.14
CA LEU A 558 -6.77 11.78 27.13
C LEU A 558 -6.41 10.94 28.37
N LEU A 559 -5.97 9.70 28.18
CA LEU A 559 -5.71 8.78 29.30
C LEU A 559 -4.55 9.25 30.18
N PRO A 560 -3.40 9.73 29.66
CA PRO A 560 -2.32 10.24 30.52
C PRO A 560 -2.71 11.48 31.32
N ARG A 561 -3.58 12.36 30.78
CA ARG A 561 -4.05 13.54 31.51
C ARG A 561 -4.96 13.17 32.68
N LEU A 562 -5.86 12.22 32.48
CA LEU A 562 -6.66 11.64 33.58
C LEU A 562 -5.76 10.96 34.62
N GLN A 563 -4.78 10.19 34.15
CA GLN A 563 -3.82 9.50 35.01
C GLN A 563 -3.00 10.49 35.87
N ALA A 564 -2.59 11.64 35.31
CA ALA A 564 -1.90 12.70 36.04
C ALA A 564 -2.75 13.34 37.15
N GLN A 565 -4.07 13.20 37.08
CA GLN A 565 -5.02 13.60 38.10
C GLN A 565 -5.37 12.46 39.07
N ASP A 566 -4.63 11.35 39.04
CA ASP A 566 -4.89 10.12 39.79
C ASP A 566 -6.24 9.45 39.43
N ILE A 567 -6.63 9.51 38.15
CA ILE A 567 -7.83 8.88 37.60
C ILE A 567 -7.46 7.82 36.56
N TRP A 568 -7.70 6.55 36.88
CA TRP A 568 -7.57 5.40 35.99
C TRP A 568 -8.90 5.17 35.28
N SER A 569 -9.09 5.76 34.09
CA SER A 569 -10.23 5.45 33.23
C SER A 569 -10.01 4.14 32.46
N ARG A 570 -10.81 3.09 32.72
CA ARG A 570 -10.56 1.72 32.25
C ARG A 570 -11.84 0.98 31.84
N GLY A 571 -11.70 0.00 30.95
CA GLY A 571 -12.78 -0.88 30.51
C GLY A 571 -13.24 -0.56 29.08
N ARG A 572 -14.31 -1.21 28.61
CA ARG A 572 -14.78 -1.13 27.22
C ARG A 572 -14.87 0.32 26.70
N PHE A 573 -15.53 1.20 27.45
CA PHE A 573 -15.65 2.63 27.12
C PHE A 573 -14.84 3.55 28.04
N GLY A 574 -14.30 3.05 29.16
CA GLY A 574 -13.37 3.83 29.98
C GLY A 574 -12.01 4.00 29.30
N SER A 575 -11.54 2.98 28.57
CA SER A 575 -10.30 3.04 27.77
C SER A 575 -10.52 2.97 26.26
N TRP A 576 -11.76 2.77 25.79
CA TRP A 576 -12.16 2.83 24.37
C TRP A 576 -11.43 1.89 23.38
N ARG A 577 -10.70 0.89 23.87
CA ARG A 577 -9.98 -0.10 23.04
C ARG A 577 -10.79 -1.39 22.91
N TYR A 578 -11.43 -1.57 21.75
CA TYR A 578 -12.29 -2.74 21.47
C TYR A 578 -11.55 -4.09 21.55
N GLU A 579 -10.29 -4.12 21.11
CA GLU A 579 -9.42 -5.30 21.10
C GLU A 579 -9.19 -5.90 22.48
N VAL A 580 -9.40 -5.11 23.54
CA VAL A 580 -9.40 -5.49 24.96
C VAL A 580 -10.70 -5.08 25.65
N GLY A 581 -11.81 -5.14 24.89
CA GLY A 581 -13.15 -4.73 25.33
C GLY A 581 -14.11 -5.88 25.63
N ASN A 582 -13.61 -7.13 25.72
CA ASN A 582 -14.42 -8.28 26.15
C ASN A 582 -14.54 -8.30 27.68
N GLN A 583 -15.32 -9.25 28.21
CA GLN A 583 -15.58 -9.41 29.64
C GLN A 583 -14.32 -9.73 30.46
N ASP A 584 -13.51 -10.68 29.99
CA ASP A 584 -12.24 -11.07 30.58
C ASP A 584 -11.24 -9.92 30.57
N HIS A 585 -11.06 -9.26 29.42
CA HIS A 585 -10.20 -8.08 29.32
C HIS A 585 -10.67 -6.95 30.24
N SER A 586 -11.97 -6.62 30.23
CA SER A 586 -12.51 -5.54 31.06
C SER A 586 -12.35 -5.82 32.56
N PHE A 587 -12.55 -7.07 32.98
CA PHE A 587 -12.28 -7.48 34.36
C PHE A 587 -10.80 -7.31 34.71
N MET A 588 -9.91 -7.77 33.81
CA MET A 588 -8.47 -7.65 34.02
C MET A 588 -7.95 -6.21 33.96
N LEU A 589 -8.58 -5.32 33.18
CA LEU A 589 -8.27 -3.89 33.20
C LEU A 589 -8.53 -3.27 34.58
N GLY A 590 -9.59 -3.70 35.27
CA GLY A 590 -9.85 -3.29 36.65
C GLY A 590 -8.81 -3.88 37.63
N VAL A 591 -8.50 -5.17 37.51
CA VAL A 591 -7.50 -5.85 38.35
C VAL A 591 -6.11 -5.24 38.19
N GLU A 592 -5.67 -5.02 36.96
CA GLU A 592 -4.36 -4.45 36.65
C GLU A 592 -4.26 -2.99 37.06
N ALA A 593 -5.35 -2.20 36.98
CA ALA A 593 -5.36 -0.83 37.48
C ALA A 593 -5.17 -0.79 39.01
N VAL A 594 -5.85 -1.66 39.76
CA VAL A 594 -5.64 -1.78 41.22
C VAL A 594 -4.20 -2.20 41.53
N ASP A 595 -3.67 -3.19 40.81
CA ASP A 595 -2.29 -3.65 41.01
C ASP A 595 -1.25 -2.60 40.61
N ASN A 596 -1.52 -1.79 39.60
CA ASN A 596 -0.68 -0.65 39.25
C ASN A 596 -0.65 0.38 40.38
N ILE A 597 -1.82 0.71 40.94
CA ILE A 597 -1.96 1.65 42.06
C ILE A 597 -1.22 1.17 43.31
N VAL A 598 -1.38 -0.11 43.67
CA VAL A 598 -0.92 -0.65 44.95
C VAL A 598 0.51 -1.17 44.87
N ASN A 599 0.84 -1.91 43.81
CA ASN A 599 2.08 -2.67 43.69
C ASN A 599 3.03 -2.12 42.61
N GLY A 600 2.62 -1.09 41.85
CA GLY A 600 3.43 -0.56 40.74
C GLY A 600 3.50 -1.49 39.52
N SER A 601 2.58 -2.46 39.41
CA SER A 601 2.53 -3.41 38.29
C SER A 601 2.26 -2.72 36.95
N VAL A 602 2.74 -3.32 35.86
CA VAL A 602 2.46 -2.86 34.49
C VAL A 602 1.02 -3.20 34.10
N GLU A 603 0.31 -2.25 33.48
CA GLU A 603 -1.03 -2.45 32.89
C GLU A 603 -0.90 -3.07 31.48
N LEU A 604 -0.67 -4.38 31.45
CA LEU A 604 -0.42 -5.16 30.23
C LEU A 604 -1.63 -5.17 29.30
N THR A 605 -2.82 -5.43 29.82
CA THR A 605 -4.05 -5.52 29.03
C THR A 605 -4.39 -4.18 28.40
N LEU A 606 -4.11 -3.07 29.08
CA LEU A 606 -4.38 -1.73 28.54
C LEU A 606 -3.45 -1.41 27.37
N ASN A 607 -2.14 -1.58 27.57
CA ASN A 607 -1.12 -1.00 26.69
C ASN A 607 -0.55 -1.99 25.66
N TYR A 608 -0.71 -3.29 25.88
CA TYR A 608 -0.15 -4.34 25.03
C TYR A 608 -1.19 -5.42 24.68
N PRO A 609 -2.25 -5.09 23.91
CA PRO A 609 -3.29 -6.04 23.51
C PRO A 609 -2.74 -7.34 22.90
N ASP A 610 -1.77 -7.24 21.99
CA ASP A 610 -1.18 -8.41 21.34
C ASP A 610 -0.44 -9.31 22.32
N PHE A 611 0.23 -8.72 23.32
CA PHE A 611 0.96 -9.49 24.34
C PHE A 611 0.01 -10.36 25.16
N VAL A 612 -1.11 -9.78 25.64
CA VAL A 612 -2.05 -10.53 26.48
C VAL A 612 -2.92 -11.50 25.67
N ASN A 613 -3.18 -11.21 24.40
CA ASN A 613 -3.97 -12.05 23.51
C ASN A 613 -3.16 -13.22 22.91
N GLY A 614 -1.86 -13.05 22.70
CA GLY A 614 -0.96 -14.08 22.15
C GLY A 614 -0.45 -15.08 23.20
N ARG A 615 -0.93 -15.03 24.45
CA ARG A 615 -0.48 -15.89 25.55
C ARG A 615 -1.59 -16.26 26.51
N GLN A 616 -1.37 -17.33 27.29
CA GLN A 616 -2.16 -17.63 28.47
C GLN A 616 -1.55 -16.95 29.70
N ASN A 617 -2.30 -16.03 30.33
CA ASN A 617 -1.85 -15.29 31.52
C ASN A 617 -2.18 -16.11 32.78
N GLY A 618 -1.16 -16.75 33.37
CA GLY A 618 -1.30 -17.71 34.48
C GLY A 618 -0.64 -17.29 35.79
N GLU A 619 0.08 -16.17 35.80
CA GLU A 619 0.90 -15.70 36.92
C GLU A 619 0.05 -15.19 38.09
N ARG A 620 -0.88 -14.28 37.80
CA ARG A 620 -1.77 -13.68 38.82
C ARG A 620 -2.93 -14.63 39.11
N ARG A 621 -3.16 -14.95 40.37
CA ARG A 621 -4.25 -15.83 40.82
C ARG A 621 -5.12 -15.10 41.84
N LEU A 622 -6.32 -15.63 42.10
CA LEU A 622 -7.19 -15.07 43.15
C LEU A 622 -6.59 -15.20 44.55
N VAL A 623 -5.71 -16.20 44.74
CA VAL A 623 -4.92 -16.39 45.95
C VAL A 623 -3.46 -16.44 45.52
N ASP A 624 -2.73 -15.37 45.80
CA ASP A 624 -1.31 -15.25 45.51
C ASP A 624 -0.47 -15.62 46.75
N GLY A 625 0.86 -15.57 46.61
CA GLY A 625 1.80 -15.86 47.70
C GLY A 625 1.55 -14.99 48.93
N ALA A 626 1.22 -13.71 48.74
CA ALA A 626 0.99 -12.76 49.82
C ALA A 626 -0.11 -13.24 50.81
N GLN A 627 -1.24 -13.72 50.30
CA GLN A 627 -2.33 -14.22 51.16
C GLN A 627 -1.96 -15.55 51.82
N MET A 628 -1.16 -16.39 51.14
CA MET A 628 -0.71 -17.68 51.67
C MET A 628 0.28 -17.51 52.84
N PHE A 629 1.23 -16.58 52.74
CA PHE A 629 2.19 -16.30 53.81
C PHE A 629 1.52 -15.64 55.01
N ASN A 630 0.65 -14.66 54.81
CA ASN A 630 -0.07 -13.99 55.89
C ASN A 630 -0.99 -14.97 56.67
N LYS A 631 -1.65 -15.92 55.98
CA LYS A 631 -2.41 -16.99 56.65
C LYS A 631 -1.52 -17.90 57.50
N LYS A 632 -0.29 -18.20 57.04
CA LYS A 632 0.67 -19.00 57.83
C LYS A 632 1.15 -18.23 59.05
N GLU A 633 1.51 -16.96 58.91
CA GLU A 633 1.93 -16.10 60.02
C GLU A 633 0.84 -15.99 61.09
N LYS A 634 -0.41 -15.69 60.69
CA LYS A 634 -1.54 -15.67 61.63
C LYS A 634 -1.80 -17.00 62.31
N LYS A 635 -1.55 -18.12 61.63
CA LYS A 635 -1.68 -19.46 62.22
C LYS A 635 -0.53 -19.75 63.21
N LEU A 636 0.68 -19.26 62.94
CA LEU A 636 1.82 -19.34 63.86
C LEU A 636 1.59 -18.45 65.10
N GLU A 637 1.04 -17.25 64.93
CA GLU A 637 0.66 -16.35 66.03
C GLU A 637 -0.47 -16.91 66.91
N GLN A 638 -1.34 -17.78 66.38
CA GLN A 638 -2.39 -18.45 67.16
C GLN A 638 -1.92 -19.72 67.87
N LEU A 639 -0.75 -20.25 67.50
CA LEU A 639 -0.15 -21.46 68.10
C LEU A 639 0.88 -21.14 69.19
N ASN A 640 1.37 -19.89 69.22
CA ASN A 640 2.16 -19.32 70.30
C ASN A 640 1.26 -18.55 71.26
#